data_AF-A0A9P0CLW9-F1
#
_entry.id   AF-A0A9P0CLW9-F1
#
_cell.length_a   1.000
_cell.length_b   1.000
_cell.length_c   1.000
_cell.angle_alpha   90.00
_cell.angle_beta   90.00
_cell.angle_gamma   90.00
#
_symmetry.space_group_name_H-M   'P 1'
#
loop_
_entity.id
_entity.type
_entity.pdbx_description
1 polymer ?
#
loop_
_entity_poly.entity_id
_entity_poly.type
_entity_poly.pdbx_seq_one_letter_code
_entity_poly.pdbx_strand_id
1 'polypeptide(L)'
;MTESQTGNMGTEKMDEAPEEDKKKVTHAPKKSESMYISAHKSKSGSYKSVTKVGSRSKVDLKNAPKSGHDIKTTTSSKQFKKRKRAAEFSTSEEKILEIPSSIEVINSSSEESSSEEEKEIVRKSKPKMKKGKIGAQSEEALAKRGKKESAAVKGVKLKLEGDEVVKEGEMTEDELVAEFIKSKAGHYKPPPPLPDPAVLLEEAMIKLVKKPNMKKEEIEEIRIQQEAEIARKIEQEVQKRADELERVMENERREQIDAQLRADQLEKSVIMTQEVVHHFRETLRTEKELREWELYLQCRKLPNPAFCNDMTTFLRMWEENMTVITIPEASETTKQCLELISDLEEVIALATEDDQHKLPNWFWIRQLFRDQQTVCLDIATYRLMKNVGKNMNRVNIPIADYNFKDDYSTICVWLRVQNPIPLTNPRRPPRPRIIITFEKIHNFKLMLPYVLDCHEKAVRVMYLRYDHQSDTCENSKPPTFPPSFDLDMLQTFKNEWRTKLKYKYERRDRQQPPSKDDPEYENWVPEQEEFGPDEEYPFVPYKHLIPSPNEYVAILEEFRYNQEKKAFLDLVPVETEALNLRKFSILGGIFAVHYICQPPQPSTFATMTHIYEARLFIPQELTYVKFFAEYDPPIEYLFVDPNARKQPTPEYVEEYQMQQDALNTLIMIGLKIPQGVIFLRQPEVYVWLEDEKYWTNKYIHYSHFDQESQRIEFRSQKFGLFALATPRYGHLPYKCWEIKPEIDGSVTISIVASVLILEFIVKDGLICLSLIENCPRRNALQDKLFEYKQFHMLKKMLKNHGVDIFPEADSYFYVEGGLEKHWPTEKHLYTNMAALCGSFNFAWSKWNAAQSRKSFVVQMREYAPKKRKQKSFTLMMASSLKAVYLKCAEDTEEFSPEPMEGIKFSADLYNLMKSTVSMFLRNTIEDYSKMNIHVLTDFLVSTRLMSFC
;
A
#
# COMPACT_ATOMS: atom_id res chain seq x y z
N MET A 1 -53.15 9.07 -26.72
CA MET A 1 -54.56 8.95 -27.18
C MET A 1 -54.61 7.85 -28.24
N THR A 2 -55.74 7.15 -28.39
CA THR A 2 -56.29 6.55 -29.64
C THR A 2 -55.28 6.06 -30.71
N GLU A 3 -55.17 4.74 -30.98
CA GLU A 3 -55.97 3.99 -31.99
C GLU A 3 -55.59 4.30 -33.47
N SER A 4 -55.70 3.41 -34.46
CA SER A 4 -55.87 1.94 -34.55
C SER A 4 -55.66 1.50 -36.03
N GLN A 5 -56.12 0.30 -36.43
CA GLN A 5 -56.32 -0.17 -37.84
C GLN A 5 -55.08 -0.54 -38.69
N THR A 6 -55.16 -1.38 -39.75
CA THR A 6 -55.67 -2.78 -39.88
C THR A 6 -55.37 -3.33 -41.30
N GLY A 7 -55.22 -4.66 -41.45
CA GLY A 7 -55.29 -5.40 -42.73
C GLY A 7 -54.20 -6.48 -42.86
N ASN A 8 -54.50 -7.78 -42.94
CA ASN A 8 -55.10 -8.56 -44.05
C ASN A 8 -54.15 -8.78 -45.25
N MET A 9 -54.06 -9.97 -45.86
CA MET A 9 -54.43 -11.34 -45.42
C MET A 9 -53.73 -12.35 -46.35
N GLY A 10 -53.54 -13.60 -45.93
CA GLY A 10 -53.01 -14.65 -46.82
C GLY A 10 -52.94 -16.01 -46.12
N THR A 11 -53.82 -16.93 -46.49
CA THR A 11 -53.94 -18.26 -45.87
C THR A 11 -54.10 -19.34 -46.92
N GLU A 12 -53.38 -20.46 -46.75
CA GLU A 12 -53.81 -21.78 -47.23
C GLU A 12 -53.62 -22.80 -46.11
N LYS A 13 -54.25 -23.97 -46.23
CA LYS A 13 -54.60 -24.87 -45.11
C LYS A 13 -54.25 -26.34 -45.42
N MET A 14 -54.52 -27.17 -44.40
CA MET A 14 -54.87 -28.61 -44.45
C MET A 14 -53.70 -29.60 -44.28
N ASP A 15 -53.83 -30.68 -43.49
CA ASP A 15 -54.81 -30.94 -42.40
C ASP A 15 -54.37 -32.12 -41.49
N GLU A 16 -55.24 -32.47 -40.53
CA GLU A 16 -55.41 -33.78 -39.86
C GLU A 16 -54.53 -34.19 -38.66
N ALA A 17 -55.25 -34.57 -37.60
CA ALA A 17 -54.86 -35.39 -36.44
C ALA A 17 -56.06 -36.28 -36.05
N PRO A 18 -55.84 -37.38 -35.31
CA PRO A 18 -56.67 -37.68 -34.12
C PRO A 18 -55.80 -37.96 -32.88
N GLU A 19 -56.16 -37.56 -31.65
CA GLU A 19 -57.19 -38.15 -30.75
C GLU A 19 -56.92 -39.64 -30.41
N GLU A 20 -56.43 -39.93 -29.19
CA GLU A 20 -57.17 -40.27 -27.95
C GLU A 20 -57.52 -41.76 -27.82
N ASP A 21 -57.11 -42.41 -26.71
CA ASP A 21 -58.06 -43.05 -25.76
C ASP A 21 -57.37 -43.37 -24.39
N LYS A 22 -58.11 -43.98 -23.45
CA LYS A 22 -57.81 -44.00 -22.01
C LYS A 22 -58.06 -45.37 -21.34
N LYS A 23 -57.37 -45.59 -20.21
CA LYS A 23 -57.72 -46.46 -19.03
C LYS A 23 -57.52 -47.99 -19.09
N LYS A 24 -56.87 -48.48 -18.01
CA LYS A 24 -57.21 -49.69 -17.19
C LYS A 24 -56.99 -51.10 -17.80
N VAL A 25 -56.75 -52.17 -17.01
CA VAL A 25 -56.07 -52.39 -15.70
C VAL A 25 -55.90 -53.93 -15.49
N THR A 26 -55.09 -54.37 -14.51
CA THR A 26 -54.84 -55.81 -14.12
C THR A 26 -54.19 -56.69 -15.21
N HIS A 27 -53.08 -57.40 -14.96
CA HIS A 27 -52.91 -58.37 -13.87
C HIS A 27 -51.55 -58.32 -13.15
N ALA A 28 -51.55 -58.80 -11.90
CA ALA A 28 -50.39 -59.17 -11.08
C ALA A 28 -50.54 -60.67 -10.68
N PRO A 29 -49.66 -61.31 -9.87
CA PRO A 29 -48.42 -60.81 -9.26
C PRO A 29 -47.19 -61.77 -9.36
N LYS A 30 -45.97 -61.21 -9.14
CA LYS A 30 -44.74 -61.85 -8.60
C LYS A 30 -43.65 -60.76 -8.47
N LYS A 31 -43.52 -60.08 -7.32
CA LYS A 31 -42.70 -60.41 -6.13
C LYS A 31 -41.17 -60.39 -6.34
N SER A 32 -40.56 -59.40 -5.68
CA SER A 32 -39.32 -59.45 -4.86
C SER A 32 -37.94 -59.74 -5.48
N GLU A 33 -37.06 -58.75 -5.33
CA GLU A 33 -35.73 -58.85 -4.68
C GLU A 33 -34.59 -59.61 -5.41
N SER A 34 -33.83 -58.83 -6.20
CA SER A 34 -32.35 -58.80 -6.24
C SER A 34 -31.57 -60.12 -6.11
N MET A 35 -31.33 -60.79 -7.24
CA MET A 35 -30.16 -61.68 -7.47
C MET A 35 -29.59 -61.39 -8.88
N TYR A 36 -28.27 -61.28 -9.11
CA TYR A 36 -27.12 -62.20 -8.91
C TYR A 36 -26.94 -63.25 -10.02
N ILE A 37 -25.70 -63.80 -10.11
CA ILE A 37 -25.21 -64.86 -11.03
C ILE A 37 -24.81 -64.28 -12.41
N SER A 38 -23.64 -64.60 -12.99
CA SER A 38 -22.80 -65.80 -12.81
C SER A 38 -21.43 -65.61 -12.16
N ALA A 39 -20.87 -66.72 -11.66
CA ALA A 39 -19.52 -66.79 -11.08
C ALA A 39 -18.97 -68.23 -11.07
N HIS A 40 -17.65 -68.35 -11.29
CA HIS A 40 -16.79 -69.50 -10.95
C HIS A 40 -15.40 -68.92 -10.59
N LYS A 41 -14.63 -69.39 -9.60
CA LYS A 41 -14.78 -70.60 -8.74
C LYS A 41 -13.91 -70.45 -7.47
N SER A 42 -14.42 -70.81 -6.28
CA SER A 42 -13.67 -71.23 -5.04
C SER A 42 -12.59 -70.30 -4.41
N LYS A 43 -12.33 -70.25 -3.08
CA LYS A 43 -12.88 -70.93 -1.87
C LYS A 43 -12.51 -70.13 -0.58
N SER A 44 -13.38 -70.18 0.45
CA SER A 44 -13.15 -70.05 1.94
C SER A 44 -11.88 -69.38 2.53
N GLY A 45 -11.93 -68.56 3.61
CA GLY A 45 -13.06 -68.00 4.39
C GLY A 45 -12.79 -67.82 5.92
N SER A 46 -13.47 -66.85 6.56
CA SER A 46 -13.52 -66.56 8.03
C SER A 46 -12.22 -66.08 8.73
N TYR A 47 -12.23 -65.47 9.94
CA TYR A 47 -13.30 -65.14 10.92
C TYR A 47 -13.08 -63.72 11.54
N LYS A 48 -13.99 -63.24 12.41
CA LYS A 48 -13.97 -61.91 13.06
C LYS A 48 -13.24 -61.87 14.41
N SER A 49 -12.63 -60.70 14.71
CA SER A 49 -12.56 -59.94 15.99
C SER A 49 -12.30 -60.63 17.35
N VAL A 50 -11.46 -60.01 18.20
CA VAL A 50 -11.76 -59.77 19.64
C VAL A 50 -10.82 -58.70 20.26
N THR A 51 -11.13 -58.28 21.50
CA THR A 51 -10.70 -57.11 22.29
C THR A 51 -9.21 -56.76 22.48
N LYS A 52 -8.94 -55.45 22.44
CA LYS A 52 -8.31 -54.56 23.45
C LYS A 52 -7.65 -55.19 24.72
N VAL A 53 -6.57 -54.53 25.18
CA VAL A 53 -5.90 -54.57 26.53
C VAL A 53 -4.80 -55.63 26.75
N GLY A 54 -3.60 -55.21 27.21
CA GLY A 54 -3.08 -55.83 28.45
C GLY A 54 -1.64 -56.34 28.66
N SER A 55 -0.58 -55.57 28.37
CA SER A 55 0.69 -55.55 29.17
C SER A 55 1.64 -56.78 29.22
N ARG A 56 2.91 -56.51 29.63
CA ARG A 56 3.98 -57.43 30.11
C ARG A 56 4.59 -58.44 29.10
N SER A 57 5.83 -58.92 29.23
CA SER A 57 7.07 -58.33 29.81
C SER A 57 8.32 -59.21 29.58
N LYS A 58 9.45 -58.58 29.19
CA LYS A 58 10.85 -58.99 29.50
C LYS A 58 11.45 -60.27 28.86
N VAL A 59 12.79 -60.35 28.91
CA VAL A 59 13.68 -61.56 28.80
C VAL A 59 13.82 -62.18 27.38
N ASP A 60 15.03 -62.39 26.81
CA ASP A 60 16.40 -61.95 27.19
C ASP A 60 17.49 -62.25 26.10
N LEU A 61 18.73 -61.77 26.35
CA LEU A 61 20.04 -62.20 25.76
C LEU A 61 20.32 -61.78 24.28
N LYS A 62 21.56 -61.50 23.83
CA LYS A 62 22.91 -61.79 24.40
C LYS A 62 24.01 -60.79 23.96
N ASN A 63 24.82 -60.34 24.93
CA ASN A 63 26.25 -59.94 24.94
C ASN A 63 26.87 -59.17 23.73
N ALA A 64 27.36 -57.92 23.82
CA ALA A 64 28.40 -57.32 24.72
C ALA A 64 29.80 -57.96 24.58
N PRO A 65 30.93 -57.26 24.89
CA PRO A 65 31.14 -55.94 25.55
C PRO A 65 31.83 -54.91 24.59
N LYS A 66 32.65 -53.87 24.88
CA LYS A 66 33.28 -53.04 25.98
C LYS A 66 33.97 -51.83 25.22
N SER A 67 34.58 -50.73 25.70
CA SER A 67 34.57 -49.77 26.86
C SER A 67 35.70 -48.74 26.57
N GLY A 68 35.77 -47.50 27.08
CA GLY A 68 34.98 -46.72 28.03
C GLY A 68 35.79 -45.53 28.59
N HIS A 69 35.32 -44.90 29.69
CA HIS A 69 35.93 -43.80 30.48
C HIS A 69 35.89 -42.34 29.96
N ASP A 70 36.09 -41.44 30.93
CA ASP A 70 35.56 -40.07 31.04
C ASP A 70 36.63 -38.97 30.92
N ILE A 71 36.22 -37.69 30.80
CA ILE A 71 36.53 -36.59 31.76
C ILE A 71 35.90 -35.25 31.31
N LYS A 72 35.78 -34.29 32.24
CA LYS A 72 35.13 -32.98 32.09
C LYS A 72 36.12 -31.82 31.81
N THR A 73 35.52 -30.68 31.42
CA THR A 73 35.87 -29.29 31.81
C THR A 73 37.09 -28.54 31.23
N THR A 74 36.77 -27.36 30.69
CA THR A 74 37.41 -26.02 30.88
C THR A 74 38.66 -25.54 30.10
N THR A 75 38.55 -24.24 29.77
CA THR A 75 39.57 -23.17 29.75
C THR A 75 40.56 -23.00 28.59
N SER A 76 40.35 -21.87 27.90
CA SER A 76 41.33 -20.78 27.68
C SER A 76 42.03 -20.64 26.32
N SER A 77 41.98 -19.39 25.87
CA SER A 77 42.78 -18.72 24.84
C SER A 77 44.26 -19.11 24.73
N LYS A 78 44.79 -19.07 23.50
CA LYS A 78 45.71 -17.98 23.07
C LYS A 78 45.99 -17.96 21.57
N GLN A 79 46.44 -16.78 21.11
CA GLN A 79 46.98 -16.48 19.77
C GLN A 79 48.29 -17.27 19.48
N PHE A 80 48.68 -17.47 18.20
CA PHE A 80 49.90 -16.86 17.63
C PHE A 80 50.17 -17.13 16.12
N LYS A 81 50.38 -16.03 15.37
CA LYS A 81 51.34 -15.77 14.26
C LYS A 81 51.79 -16.84 13.24
N LYS A 82 51.47 -16.54 11.96
CA LYS A 82 52.36 -16.39 10.77
C LYS A 82 53.63 -17.26 10.59
N ARG A 83 53.66 -18.03 9.47
CA ARG A 83 54.78 -18.26 8.49
C ARG A 83 54.15 -18.95 7.27
N LYS A 84 54.34 -18.62 5.98
CA LYS A 84 55.36 -17.90 5.17
C LYS A 84 56.63 -18.70 4.78
N ARG A 85 56.52 -19.49 3.69
CA ARG A 85 57.49 -19.80 2.60
C ARG A 85 56.73 -20.65 1.54
N ALA A 86 56.79 -20.50 0.21
CA ALA A 86 57.71 -19.90 -0.78
C ALA A 86 58.69 -20.90 -1.46
N ALA A 87 58.39 -21.21 -2.73
CA ALA A 87 59.18 -21.76 -3.85
C ALA A 87 58.23 -21.68 -5.09
N GLU A 88 58.51 -20.93 -6.17
CA GLU A 88 59.41 -21.23 -7.31
C GLU A 88 58.86 -22.29 -8.30
N PHE A 89 59.09 -22.26 -9.63
CA PHE A 89 59.36 -21.18 -10.62
C PHE A 89 59.44 -21.87 -12.01
N SER A 90 58.74 -21.40 -13.06
CA SER A 90 59.11 -21.65 -14.47
C SER A 90 58.36 -20.73 -15.43
N THR A 91 58.97 -20.43 -16.57
CA THR A 91 58.55 -19.38 -17.52
C THR A 91 58.67 -19.82 -18.98
N SER A 92 57.75 -19.35 -19.82
CA SER A 92 57.86 -19.24 -21.28
C SER A 92 56.81 -18.23 -21.75
N GLU A 93 57.20 -17.01 -22.12
CA GLU A 93 57.46 -16.62 -23.53
C GLU A 93 56.21 -16.84 -24.41
N GLU A 94 55.29 -15.86 -24.45
CA GLU A 94 55.30 -14.66 -25.31
C GLU A 94 55.04 -14.90 -26.80
N LYS A 95 53.92 -14.34 -27.28
CA LYS A 95 53.96 -13.44 -28.45
C LYS A 95 52.79 -12.45 -28.45
N ILE A 96 53.07 -11.27 -28.98
CA ILE A 96 52.26 -10.05 -28.88
C ILE A 96 51.48 -9.81 -30.17
N LEU A 97 50.28 -9.25 -30.07
CA LEU A 97 49.73 -8.32 -31.05
C LEU A 97 48.83 -7.29 -30.35
N GLU A 98 48.77 -6.08 -30.89
CA GLU A 98 48.55 -4.86 -30.11
C GLU A 98 47.09 -4.38 -30.09
N ILE A 99 46.72 -3.64 -29.04
CA ILE A 99 45.56 -2.74 -29.03
C ILE A 99 46.09 -1.33 -28.72
N PRO A 100 45.87 -0.33 -29.59
CA PRO A 100 46.26 1.04 -29.29
C PRO A 100 45.32 1.64 -28.25
N SER A 101 45.87 2.07 -27.12
CA SER A 101 45.19 3.00 -26.21
C SER A 101 45.59 4.44 -26.54
N SER A 102 44.75 5.39 -26.16
CA SER A 102 45.15 6.80 -26.03
C SER A 102 44.70 7.25 -24.66
N ILE A 103 45.69 7.57 -23.83
CA ILE A 103 45.53 7.89 -22.41
C ILE A 103 46.24 9.22 -22.18
N GLU A 104 45.56 10.18 -21.57
CA GLU A 104 46.22 11.10 -20.63
C GLU A 104 45.51 10.93 -19.27
N VAL A 105 46.10 10.26 -18.27
CA VAL A 105 47.30 10.62 -17.47
C VAL A 105 46.89 11.66 -16.41
N ILE A 106 46.51 11.21 -15.20
CA ILE A 106 47.39 10.99 -14.00
C ILE A 106 47.46 12.27 -13.14
N ASN A 107 47.41 12.27 -11.80
CA ASN A 107 47.42 11.25 -10.73
C ASN A 107 46.41 11.65 -9.61
N SER A 108 45.90 10.78 -8.72
CA SER A 108 46.47 10.30 -7.43
C SER A 108 47.04 11.41 -6.50
N SER A 109 46.93 11.37 -5.16
CA SER A 109 46.65 10.25 -4.24
C SER A 109 46.16 10.67 -2.83
N SER A 110 45.38 9.78 -2.18
CA SER A 110 45.45 9.34 -0.76
C SER A 110 45.40 10.27 0.48
N GLU A 111 44.76 9.69 1.52
CA GLU A 111 45.10 9.72 2.97
C GLU A 111 44.70 10.87 3.93
N GLU A 112 43.82 10.50 4.87
CA GLU A 112 43.86 10.67 6.34
C GLU A 112 44.08 12.05 7.04
N SER A 113 42.95 12.56 7.57
CA SER A 113 42.73 12.79 9.02
C SER A 113 43.21 14.07 9.74
N SER A 114 42.49 14.35 10.85
CA SER A 114 42.87 15.16 12.02
C SER A 114 42.86 16.69 11.90
N SER A 115 42.78 17.32 13.07
CA SER A 115 42.56 18.75 13.33
C SER A 115 43.69 19.32 14.17
N GLU A 116 43.99 20.62 14.03
CA GLU A 116 44.11 21.59 15.15
C GLU A 116 44.38 23.02 14.63
N GLU A 117 44.45 23.99 15.55
CA GLU A 117 44.38 25.44 15.28
C GLU A 117 45.76 26.13 15.19
N GLU A 118 45.85 27.31 14.56
CA GLU A 118 46.12 28.61 15.25
C GLU A 118 46.52 29.78 14.31
N LYS A 119 45.99 30.97 14.63
CA LYS A 119 46.54 32.36 14.51
C LYS A 119 47.06 32.86 13.14
N GLU A 120 46.42 33.84 12.48
CA GLU A 120 46.27 35.29 12.81
C GLU A 120 47.47 36.18 12.39
N ILE A 121 47.24 37.26 11.62
CA ILE A 121 47.87 38.61 11.82
C ILE A 121 47.14 39.78 11.07
N VAL A 122 46.31 40.48 11.84
CA VAL A 122 46.08 41.95 11.97
C VAL A 122 46.49 42.98 10.88
N ARG A 123 45.57 43.93 10.56
CA ARG A 123 45.67 45.44 10.51
C ARG A 123 44.78 46.05 9.38
N LYS A 124 44.17 47.26 9.48
CA LYS A 124 44.16 48.36 10.49
C LYS A 124 42.82 49.16 10.44
N SER A 125 42.61 50.19 11.27
CA SER A 125 41.25 50.72 11.57
C SER A 125 41.13 52.22 12.01
N LYS A 126 39.86 52.71 12.10
CA LYS A 126 39.35 53.95 12.79
C LYS A 126 39.65 55.30 12.08
N PRO A 127 39.05 56.49 12.43
CA PRO A 127 38.42 56.88 13.73
C PRO A 127 37.24 57.93 13.82
N LYS A 128 36.61 58.01 15.03
CA LYS A 128 36.00 59.21 15.73
C LYS A 128 34.66 59.81 15.22
N MET A 129 33.85 60.60 16.00
CA MET A 129 33.93 61.14 17.39
C MET A 129 32.55 61.35 18.11
N LYS A 130 32.52 61.91 19.34
CA LYS A 130 31.36 62.08 20.27
C LYS A 130 30.78 63.52 20.39
N LYS A 131 29.51 63.62 20.81
CA LYS A 131 28.80 64.64 21.66
C LYS A 131 27.53 63.94 22.25
N GLY A 132 26.69 64.48 23.16
CA GLY A 132 26.58 65.78 23.87
C GLY A 132 25.84 65.62 25.24
N LYS A 133 24.98 66.57 25.65
CA LYS A 133 24.11 66.55 26.87
C LYS A 133 22.90 67.52 26.73
N ILE A 134 21.94 67.47 27.69
CA ILE A 134 20.79 68.41 27.95
C ILE A 134 19.55 68.16 27.04
N GLY A 135 18.28 68.24 27.47
CA GLY A 135 17.63 68.43 28.80
C GLY A 135 16.13 68.82 28.71
N ALA A 136 15.36 68.76 29.82
CA ALA A 136 13.88 69.02 29.97
C ALA A 136 12.94 68.03 29.21
N GLN A 137 11.74 67.59 29.68
CA GLN A 137 10.60 68.10 30.50
C GLN A 137 9.58 69.00 29.80
N SER A 138 8.37 68.48 29.50
CA SER A 138 7.04 69.01 29.87
C SER A 138 5.85 68.29 29.15
N GLU A 139 4.75 68.05 29.87
CA GLU A 139 3.31 68.37 29.57
C GLU A 139 2.79 68.55 28.12
N GLU A 140 1.50 68.31 27.77
CA GLU A 140 0.37 67.54 28.35
C GLU A 140 -0.81 67.48 27.30
N ALA A 141 -1.92 66.82 27.66
CA ALA A 141 -3.32 67.20 27.34
C ALA A 141 -3.94 67.08 25.92
N LEU A 142 -4.84 66.08 25.82
CA LEU A 142 -6.28 66.19 25.45
C LEU A 142 -6.82 66.12 23.98
N ALA A 143 -7.76 65.16 23.81
CA ALA A 143 -9.16 65.35 23.34
C ALA A 143 -9.51 65.53 21.84
N LYS A 144 -10.70 65.15 21.31
CA LYS A 144 -11.88 64.36 21.82
C LYS A 144 -12.87 64.00 20.67
N ARG A 145 -13.72 62.97 20.91
CA ARG A 145 -15.03 62.62 20.26
C ARG A 145 -14.99 62.08 18.80
N GLY A 146 -15.80 61.09 18.38
CA GLY A 146 -16.60 60.06 19.11
C GLY A 146 -18.06 59.83 18.64
N LYS A 147 -18.65 58.67 19.03
CA LYS A 147 -20.07 58.20 18.87
C LYS A 147 -20.48 57.70 17.46
N LYS A 148 -21.45 56.77 17.24
CA LYS A 148 -22.25 55.83 18.11
C LYS A 148 -22.98 54.79 17.23
N GLU A 149 -23.17 53.55 17.73
CA GLU A 149 -24.35 52.62 17.53
C GLU A 149 -24.78 52.21 16.08
N SER A 150 -25.52 51.11 15.79
CA SER A 150 -26.32 50.16 16.62
C SER A 150 -26.45 48.72 16.03
N ALA A 151 -26.47 47.72 16.92
CA ALA A 151 -27.41 46.57 17.02
C ALA A 151 -27.85 45.65 15.82
N ALA A 152 -27.51 44.36 15.96
CA ALA A 152 -28.44 43.20 16.09
C ALA A 152 -29.06 42.39 14.89
N VAL A 153 -28.76 41.07 14.91
CA VAL A 153 -29.66 39.89 14.70
C VAL A 153 -29.85 39.21 13.31
N LYS A 154 -29.35 37.96 13.26
CA LYS A 154 -29.78 36.74 12.52
C LYS A 154 -30.11 36.77 11.00
N GLY A 155 -29.46 35.87 10.25
CA GLY A 155 -29.94 35.32 8.97
C GLY A 155 -28.96 34.31 8.35
N VAL A 156 -29.44 33.17 7.84
CA VAL A 156 -28.61 32.11 7.22
C VAL A 156 -29.02 31.90 5.76
N LYS A 157 -28.09 32.01 4.81
CA LYS A 157 -28.00 31.11 3.64
C LYS A 157 -26.71 31.23 2.83
N LEU A 158 -26.39 30.14 2.13
CA LEU A 158 -25.21 29.91 1.29
C LEU A 158 -25.14 30.83 0.05
N LYS A 159 -23.92 31.03 -0.44
CA LYS A 159 -23.59 30.88 -1.87
C LYS A 159 -22.10 30.52 -2.06
N LEU A 160 -21.82 29.73 -3.10
CA LEU A 160 -20.48 29.48 -3.65
C LEU A 160 -20.29 30.40 -4.87
N GLU A 161 -19.10 30.96 -5.07
CA GLU A 161 -18.56 31.46 -6.36
C GLU A 161 -17.16 32.08 -6.12
N GLY A 162 -16.20 31.85 -7.03
CA GLY A 162 -14.95 32.61 -7.13
C GLY A 162 -13.67 31.90 -6.64
N ASP A 163 -12.88 31.38 -7.59
CA ASP A 163 -11.49 31.00 -7.34
C ASP A 163 -10.58 32.24 -7.27
N GLU A 164 -9.96 32.50 -6.12
CA GLU A 164 -8.69 33.24 -6.06
C GLU A 164 -7.61 32.30 -5.52
N VAL A 165 -6.54 32.11 -6.29
CA VAL A 165 -5.41 31.26 -5.91
C VAL A 165 -4.58 31.98 -4.85
N VAL A 166 -4.98 31.81 -3.60
CA VAL A 166 -4.17 32.19 -2.43
C VAL A 166 -2.91 31.33 -2.46
N LYS A 167 -1.75 31.97 -2.67
CA LYS A 167 -0.46 31.33 -2.44
C LYS A 167 -0.28 31.18 -0.93
N GLU A 168 -0.53 29.98 -0.42
CA GLU A 168 -0.25 29.63 0.97
C GLU A 168 1.26 29.80 1.25
N GLY A 169 1.59 30.79 2.06
CA GLY A 169 2.92 30.91 2.65
C GLY A 169 3.07 29.86 3.74
N GLU A 170 4.25 29.23 3.84
CA GLU A 170 4.50 28.19 4.83
C GLU A 170 4.51 28.79 6.24
N MET A 171 3.48 28.50 7.03
CA MET A 171 3.39 28.93 8.43
C MET A 171 4.23 28.04 9.34
N THR A 172 4.93 28.66 10.29
CA THR A 172 5.75 27.99 11.30
C THR A 172 4.93 27.40 12.46
N GLU A 173 5.53 26.50 13.26
CA GLU A 173 4.88 25.95 14.48
C GLU A 173 4.38 27.08 15.40
N ASP A 174 5.20 28.12 15.61
CA ASP A 174 4.84 29.28 16.44
C ASP A 174 3.71 30.14 15.84
N GLU A 175 3.62 30.26 14.52
CA GLU A 175 2.55 31.02 13.85
C GLU A 175 1.20 30.33 13.94
N LEU A 176 1.15 29.01 13.80
CA LEU A 176 -0.07 28.21 14.02
C LEU A 176 -0.52 28.24 15.48
N VAL A 177 0.42 28.13 16.43
CA VAL A 177 0.12 28.28 17.85
C VAL A 177 -0.35 29.71 18.15
N ALA A 178 0.24 30.72 17.54
CA ALA A 178 -0.21 32.11 17.64
C ALA A 178 -1.58 32.34 16.99
N GLU A 179 -1.93 31.66 15.90
CA GLU A 179 -3.25 31.74 15.28
C GLU A 179 -4.34 31.02 16.11
N PHE A 180 -4.03 29.86 16.68
CA PHE A 180 -4.91 29.21 17.66
C PHE A 180 -5.12 30.09 18.90
N ILE A 181 -4.08 30.80 19.35
CA ILE A 181 -4.19 31.79 20.42
C ILE A 181 -5.05 33.00 19.97
N LYS A 182 -4.90 33.52 18.74
CA LYS A 182 -5.75 34.60 18.20
C LYS A 182 -7.22 34.19 18.12
N SER A 183 -7.53 32.99 17.61
CA SER A 183 -8.90 32.51 17.46
C SER A 183 -9.56 32.27 18.82
N LYS A 184 -8.85 31.66 19.79
CA LYS A 184 -9.34 31.57 21.18
C LYS A 184 -9.36 32.91 21.92
N ALA A 185 -8.50 33.89 21.62
CA ALA A 185 -8.52 35.20 22.27
C ALA A 185 -9.81 35.99 22.00
N GLY A 186 -10.52 35.68 20.91
CA GLY A 186 -11.87 36.19 20.66
C GLY A 186 -12.95 35.67 21.64
N HIS A 187 -12.65 34.63 22.43
CA HIS A 187 -13.56 34.00 23.40
C HIS A 187 -12.99 33.94 24.82
N TYR A 188 -11.67 33.87 24.99
CA TYR A 188 -11.01 33.90 26.28
C TYR A 188 -10.90 35.33 26.81
N LYS A 189 -11.88 35.72 27.64
CA LYS A 189 -11.62 36.77 28.62
C LYS A 189 -10.80 36.16 29.76
N PRO A 190 -9.65 36.73 30.17
CA PRO A 190 -9.02 36.33 31.41
C PRO A 190 -10.03 36.51 32.55
N PRO A 191 -10.04 35.62 33.57
CA PRO A 191 -10.95 35.76 34.70
C PRO A 191 -10.76 37.14 35.32
N PRO A 192 -11.82 37.95 35.47
CA PRO A 192 -11.67 39.33 35.88
C PRO A 192 -10.96 39.39 37.24
N PRO A 193 -10.08 40.40 37.47
CA PRO A 193 -9.47 40.59 38.78
C PRO A 193 -10.58 40.65 39.84
N LEU A 194 -10.30 40.14 41.04
CA LEU A 194 -11.26 40.21 42.14
C LEU A 194 -11.66 41.69 42.30
N PRO A 195 -12.97 42.01 42.26
CA PRO A 195 -13.40 43.40 42.22
C PRO A 195 -13.00 44.07 43.53
N ASP A 196 -12.23 45.15 43.41
CA ASP A 196 -11.67 45.85 44.57
C ASP A 196 -12.81 46.25 45.52
N PRO A 197 -12.80 45.78 46.79
CA PRO A 197 -13.89 46.03 47.72
C PRO A 197 -14.16 47.52 47.91
N ALA A 198 -13.16 48.40 47.79
CA ALA A 198 -13.33 49.84 47.89
C ALA A 198 -14.18 50.42 46.75
N VAL A 199 -14.00 49.93 45.52
CA VAL A 199 -14.71 50.42 44.32
C VAL A 199 -16.17 49.98 44.33
N LEU A 200 -16.46 48.75 44.76
CA LEU A 200 -17.84 48.28 44.95
C LEU A 200 -18.57 49.05 46.06
N LEU A 201 -17.87 49.40 47.13
CA LEU A 201 -18.34 50.26 48.21
C LEU A 201 -18.73 51.65 47.69
N GLU A 202 -17.83 52.29 46.94
CA GLU A 202 -18.01 53.64 46.42
C GLU A 202 -19.19 53.72 45.44
N GLU A 203 -19.32 52.74 44.53
CA GLU A 203 -20.49 52.60 43.66
C GLU A 203 -21.81 52.42 44.43
N ALA A 204 -21.80 51.70 45.56
CA ALA A 204 -22.98 51.49 46.39
C ALA A 204 -23.36 52.76 47.16
N MET A 205 -22.37 53.47 47.71
CA MET A 205 -22.56 54.78 48.35
C MET A 205 -23.11 55.83 47.37
N ILE A 206 -22.61 55.89 46.13
CA ILE A 206 -23.12 56.79 45.07
C ILE A 206 -24.59 56.50 44.70
N LYS A 207 -25.08 55.27 44.96
CA LYS A 207 -26.49 54.89 44.79
C LYS A 207 -27.34 55.23 46.03
N LEU A 208 -26.76 55.15 47.23
CA LEU A 208 -27.38 55.57 48.51
C LEU A 208 -27.61 57.09 48.58
N VAL A 209 -26.60 57.90 48.27
CA VAL A 209 -26.64 59.39 48.35
C VAL A 209 -27.73 60.02 47.47
N LYS A 210 -28.28 59.27 46.49
CA LYS A 210 -29.37 59.72 45.60
C LYS A 210 -30.78 59.56 46.20
N LYS A 211 -30.92 59.06 47.44
CA LYS A 211 -32.22 58.97 48.16
C LYS A 211 -32.31 60.04 49.26
N PRO A 212 -33.08 61.13 49.08
CA PRO A 212 -33.29 62.11 50.14
C PRO A 212 -34.30 61.60 51.19
N ASN A 213 -34.04 61.91 52.47
CA ASN A 213 -34.81 61.58 53.68
C ASN A 213 -34.58 60.18 54.30
N MET A 214 -33.39 59.94 54.87
CA MET A 214 -33.17 58.94 55.94
C MET A 214 -32.29 59.53 57.06
N LYS A 215 -32.27 58.91 58.25
CA LYS A 215 -31.40 59.28 59.37
C LYS A 215 -29.97 58.77 59.17
N LYS A 216 -29.00 59.38 59.87
CA LYS A 216 -27.59 58.97 59.81
C LYS A 216 -27.38 57.51 60.23
N GLU A 217 -28.06 57.07 61.29
CA GLU A 217 -27.97 55.71 61.84
C GLU A 217 -28.41 54.66 60.80
N GLU A 218 -29.54 54.89 60.11
CA GLU A 218 -30.04 54.02 59.04
C GLU A 218 -29.09 53.95 57.83
N ILE A 219 -28.32 55.01 57.56
CA ILE A 219 -27.31 55.04 56.50
C ILE A 219 -26.05 54.25 56.91
N GLU A 220 -25.63 54.34 58.18
CA GLU A 220 -24.52 53.57 58.74
C GLU A 220 -24.84 52.06 58.79
N GLU A 221 -26.06 51.68 59.19
CA GLU A 221 -26.50 50.28 59.19
C GLU A 221 -26.58 49.68 57.78
N ILE A 222 -27.17 50.40 56.80
CA ILE A 222 -27.21 49.90 55.42
C ILE A 222 -25.81 49.84 54.81
N ARG A 223 -24.91 50.77 55.17
CA ARG A 223 -23.50 50.69 54.78
C ARG A 223 -22.87 49.40 55.30
N ILE A 224 -22.98 49.09 56.60
CA ILE A 224 -22.43 47.86 57.19
C ILE A 224 -23.04 46.61 56.55
N GLN A 225 -24.33 46.63 56.23
CA GLN A 225 -25.01 45.54 55.50
C GLN A 225 -24.45 45.36 54.08
N GLN A 226 -24.20 46.45 53.35
CA GLN A 226 -23.63 46.41 51.99
C GLN A 226 -22.15 46.02 51.99
N GLU A 227 -21.35 46.49 52.94
CA GLU A 227 -19.96 46.03 53.15
C GLU A 227 -19.93 44.52 53.40
N ALA A 228 -20.82 44.00 54.25
CA ALA A 228 -20.95 42.57 54.51
C ALA A 228 -21.50 41.77 53.30
N GLU A 229 -22.38 42.34 52.47
CA GLU A 229 -22.89 41.69 51.27
C GLU A 229 -21.84 41.64 50.15
N ILE A 230 -21.03 42.70 50.00
CA ILE A 230 -19.89 42.76 49.09
C ILE A 230 -18.81 41.74 49.53
N ALA A 231 -18.47 41.72 50.82
CA ALA A 231 -17.50 40.77 51.37
C ALA A 231 -17.90 39.30 51.07
N ARG A 232 -19.15 38.91 51.35
CA ARG A 232 -19.64 37.55 51.05
C ARG A 232 -19.61 37.21 49.55
N LYS A 233 -19.84 38.18 48.66
CA LYS A 233 -19.76 37.96 47.20
C LYS A 233 -18.32 37.75 46.74
N ILE A 234 -17.37 38.52 47.28
CA ILE A 234 -15.93 38.33 47.02
C ILE A 234 -15.48 36.98 47.57
N GLU A 235 -15.86 36.63 48.80
CA GLU A 235 -15.57 35.34 49.43
C GLU A 235 -16.12 34.15 48.63
N GLN A 236 -17.38 34.22 48.16
CA GLN A 236 -17.96 33.20 47.27
C GLN A 236 -17.23 33.11 45.92
N GLU A 237 -16.74 34.21 45.37
CA GLU A 237 -16.00 34.21 44.10
C GLU A 237 -14.57 33.66 44.26
N VAL A 238 -13.92 33.96 45.40
CA VAL A 238 -12.63 33.35 45.80
C VAL A 238 -12.81 31.84 46.02
N GLN A 239 -13.87 31.42 46.73
CA GLN A 239 -14.14 29.99 46.96
C GLN A 239 -14.37 29.24 45.64
N LYS A 240 -15.17 29.76 44.70
CA LYS A 240 -15.32 29.15 43.36
C LYS A 240 -13.99 28.99 42.63
N ARG A 241 -13.13 30.01 42.68
CA ARG A 241 -11.80 29.96 42.03
C ARG A 241 -10.87 28.96 42.71
N ALA A 242 -10.97 28.80 44.03
CA ALA A 242 -10.26 27.77 44.78
C ALA A 242 -10.77 26.36 44.44
N ASP A 243 -12.10 26.15 44.45
CA ASP A 243 -12.75 24.90 44.03
C ASP A 243 -12.37 24.51 42.58
N GLU A 244 -12.34 25.48 41.66
CA GLU A 244 -11.95 25.26 40.26
C GLU A 244 -10.47 24.90 40.15
N LEU A 245 -9.59 25.61 40.86
CA LEU A 245 -8.16 25.32 40.91
C LEU A 245 -7.89 23.93 41.52
N GLU A 246 -8.58 23.57 42.60
CA GLU A 246 -8.47 22.25 43.24
C GLU A 246 -8.94 21.13 42.31
N ARG A 247 -10.07 21.30 41.60
CA ARG A 247 -10.54 20.34 40.58
C ARG A 247 -9.51 20.16 39.45
N VAL A 248 -8.84 21.23 39.01
CA VAL A 248 -7.81 21.11 37.98
C VAL A 248 -6.53 20.47 38.52
N MET A 249 -6.09 20.81 39.74
CA MET A 249 -4.96 20.15 40.43
C MET A 249 -5.21 18.65 40.62
N GLU A 250 -6.44 18.26 40.98
CA GLU A 250 -6.85 16.86 41.10
C GLU A 250 -6.88 16.15 39.74
N ASN A 251 -7.36 16.82 38.69
CA ASN A 251 -7.30 16.28 37.33
C ASN A 251 -5.85 16.14 36.81
N GLU A 252 -4.94 17.06 37.15
CA GLU A 252 -3.50 16.94 36.83
C GLU A 252 -2.86 15.74 37.54
N ARG A 253 -3.17 15.52 38.83
CA ARG A 253 -2.71 14.35 39.58
C ARG A 253 -3.25 13.05 38.98
N ARG A 254 -4.51 13.03 38.53
CA ARG A 254 -5.09 11.89 37.83
C ARG A 254 -4.42 11.63 36.49
N GLU A 255 -4.14 12.66 35.69
CA GLU A 255 -3.40 12.51 34.43
C GLU A 255 -1.97 11.97 34.66
N GLN A 256 -1.31 12.34 35.76
CA GLN A 256 -0.01 11.76 36.16
C GLN A 256 -0.10 10.28 36.53
N ILE A 257 -1.10 9.90 37.35
CA ILE A 257 -1.31 8.50 37.77
C ILE A 257 -1.72 7.62 36.57
N ASP A 258 -2.62 8.11 35.72
CA ASP A 258 -3.03 7.45 34.47
C ASP A 258 -1.85 7.35 33.50
N ALA A 259 -0.95 8.35 33.43
CA ALA A 259 0.26 8.30 32.61
C ALA A 259 1.27 7.25 33.10
N GLN A 260 1.53 7.17 34.40
CA GLN A 260 2.38 6.12 34.99
C GLN A 260 1.77 4.73 34.75
N LEU A 261 0.47 4.56 35.02
CA LEU A 261 -0.24 3.31 34.77
C LEU A 261 -0.28 2.95 33.27
N ARG A 262 -0.32 3.94 32.37
CA ARG A 262 -0.22 3.75 30.92
C ARG A 262 1.18 3.28 30.50
N ALA A 263 2.26 3.80 31.08
CA ALA A 263 3.62 3.28 30.83
C ALA A 263 3.70 1.79 31.19
N ASP A 264 3.33 1.46 32.43
CA ASP A 264 3.30 0.10 32.97
C ASP A 264 2.46 -0.87 32.15
N GLN A 265 1.31 -0.43 31.62
CA GLN A 265 0.41 -1.29 30.84
C GLN A 265 0.86 -1.46 29.39
N LEU A 266 1.41 -0.41 28.77
CA LEU A 266 1.91 -0.46 27.39
C LEU A 266 3.21 -1.23 27.25
N GLU A 267 4.11 -1.17 28.24
CA GLU A 267 5.31 -2.02 28.27
C GLU A 267 4.94 -3.52 28.18
N LYS A 268 3.91 -3.94 28.92
CA LYS A 268 3.44 -5.32 28.98
C LYS A 268 2.80 -5.79 27.66
N SER A 269 2.14 -4.92 26.89
CA SER A 269 1.58 -5.27 25.58
C SER A 269 2.59 -5.14 24.43
N VAL A 270 3.60 -4.26 24.54
CA VAL A 270 4.77 -4.24 23.65
C VAL A 270 5.60 -5.53 23.80
N ILE A 271 5.86 -5.99 25.04
CA ILE A 271 6.54 -7.29 25.28
C ILE A 271 5.77 -8.45 24.65
N MET A 272 4.45 -8.50 24.83
CA MET A 272 3.58 -9.52 24.19
C MET A 272 3.66 -9.47 22.66
N THR A 273 3.71 -8.28 22.08
CA THR A 273 3.88 -8.07 20.63
C THR A 273 5.25 -8.59 20.15
N GLN A 274 6.32 -8.24 20.88
CA GLN A 274 7.69 -8.69 20.59
C GLN A 274 7.84 -10.21 20.70
N GLU A 275 7.20 -10.86 21.69
CA GLU A 275 7.16 -12.33 21.80
C GLU A 275 6.51 -13.01 20.59
N VAL A 276 5.42 -12.43 20.05
CA VAL A 276 4.73 -12.97 18.87
C VAL A 276 5.61 -12.84 17.62
N VAL A 277 6.24 -11.67 17.43
CA VAL A 277 7.17 -11.43 16.32
C VAL A 277 8.42 -12.31 16.42
N HIS A 278 8.98 -12.49 17.63
CA HIS A 278 10.14 -13.38 17.85
C HIS A 278 9.82 -14.83 17.49
N HIS A 279 8.71 -15.36 18.02
CA HIS A 279 8.27 -16.73 17.74
C HIS A 279 8.01 -16.98 16.24
N PHE A 280 7.45 -15.99 15.54
CA PHE A 280 7.27 -16.06 14.09
C PHE A 280 8.62 -16.02 13.34
N ARG A 281 9.54 -15.12 13.72
CA ARG A 281 10.92 -15.07 13.14
C ARG A 281 11.69 -16.38 13.35
N GLU A 282 11.58 -17.01 14.51
CA GLU A 282 12.15 -18.34 14.80
C GLU A 282 11.51 -19.44 13.92
N THR A 283 10.18 -19.42 13.79
CA THR A 283 9.46 -20.42 12.99
C THR A 283 9.77 -20.28 11.51
N LEU A 284 9.82 -19.05 10.96
CA LEU A 284 10.30 -18.80 9.60
C LEU A 284 11.74 -19.25 9.38
N ARG A 285 12.63 -19.06 10.37
CA ARG A 285 14.02 -19.55 10.27
C ARG A 285 14.05 -21.08 10.17
N THR A 286 13.29 -21.78 11.01
CA THR A 286 13.24 -23.26 10.94
C THR A 286 12.54 -23.77 9.67
N GLU A 287 11.50 -23.10 9.16
CA GLU A 287 10.94 -23.37 7.83
C GLU A 287 11.98 -23.18 6.72
N LYS A 288 12.76 -22.09 6.75
CA LYS A 288 13.79 -21.81 5.75
C LYS A 288 14.91 -22.85 5.78
N GLU A 289 15.41 -23.21 6.96
CA GLU A 289 16.41 -24.28 7.14
C GLU A 289 15.88 -25.63 6.62
N LEU A 290 14.61 -25.95 6.86
CA LEU A 290 13.98 -27.17 6.33
C LEU A 290 13.84 -27.12 4.80
N ARG A 291 13.41 -26.00 4.21
CA ARG A 291 13.31 -25.83 2.74
C ARG A 291 14.68 -25.88 2.06
N GLU A 292 15.71 -25.26 2.64
CA GLU A 292 17.09 -25.34 2.13
C GLU A 292 17.63 -26.79 2.20
N TRP A 293 17.30 -27.54 3.25
CA TRP A 293 17.62 -28.95 3.37
C TRP A 293 16.84 -29.83 2.37
N GLU A 294 15.55 -29.55 2.12
CA GLU A 294 14.76 -30.24 1.10
C GLU A 294 15.29 -29.96 -0.32
N LEU A 295 15.63 -28.71 -0.64
CA LEU A 295 16.25 -28.33 -1.91
C LEU A 295 17.60 -29.04 -2.13
N TYR A 296 18.41 -29.16 -1.08
CA TYR A 296 19.66 -29.92 -1.08
C TYR A 296 19.41 -31.42 -1.35
N LEU A 297 18.44 -32.04 -0.66
CA LEU A 297 18.06 -33.44 -0.88
C LEU A 297 17.47 -33.71 -2.27
N GLN A 298 16.79 -32.73 -2.87
CA GLN A 298 16.21 -32.83 -4.21
C GLN A 298 17.24 -32.72 -5.34
N CYS A 299 18.47 -32.23 -5.05
CA CYS A 299 19.48 -31.92 -6.07
C CYS A 299 18.93 -31.06 -7.22
N ARG A 300 18.16 -30.00 -6.90
CA ARG A 300 17.51 -29.10 -7.87
C ARG A 300 18.56 -28.53 -8.84
N LYS A 301 18.26 -28.54 -10.14
CA LYS A 301 19.17 -28.05 -11.20
C LYS A 301 19.27 -26.53 -11.29
N LEU A 302 18.37 -25.81 -10.62
CA LEU A 302 18.33 -24.35 -10.59
C LEU A 302 19.16 -23.83 -9.41
N PRO A 303 19.86 -22.70 -9.55
CA PRO A 303 20.61 -22.07 -8.46
C PRO A 303 19.69 -21.67 -7.29
N ASN A 304 20.26 -21.50 -6.10
CA ASN A 304 19.53 -20.96 -4.95
C ASN A 304 19.56 -19.41 -4.99
N PRO A 305 18.42 -18.71 -5.12
CA PRO A 305 18.40 -17.25 -5.23
C PRO A 305 18.93 -16.47 -4.03
N ALA A 306 19.00 -17.09 -2.84
CA ALA A 306 19.64 -16.47 -1.69
C ALA A 306 21.14 -16.17 -1.94
N PHE A 307 21.80 -16.97 -2.78
CA PHE A 307 23.22 -16.86 -3.10
C PHE A 307 23.47 -16.22 -4.46
N CYS A 308 23.88 -14.94 -4.44
CA CYS A 308 24.16 -14.13 -5.63
C CYS A 308 25.20 -14.76 -6.59
N ASN A 309 26.15 -15.52 -6.05
CA ASN A 309 27.21 -16.17 -6.83
C ASN A 309 26.66 -17.31 -7.69
N ASP A 310 25.75 -18.13 -7.16
CA ASP A 310 25.12 -19.25 -7.87
C ASP A 310 24.27 -18.71 -9.03
N MET A 311 23.52 -17.64 -8.75
CA MET A 311 22.69 -16.94 -9.72
C MET A 311 23.51 -16.36 -10.88
N THR A 312 24.59 -15.62 -10.60
CA THR A 312 25.49 -15.08 -11.66
C THR A 312 26.23 -16.18 -12.44
N THR A 313 26.56 -17.30 -11.79
CA THR A 313 27.15 -18.47 -12.45
C THR A 313 26.17 -19.11 -13.43
N PHE A 314 24.91 -19.27 -13.04
CA PHE A 314 23.84 -19.78 -13.91
C PHE A 314 23.60 -18.86 -15.12
N LEU A 315 23.58 -17.54 -14.92
CA LEU A 315 23.43 -16.56 -16.02
C LEU A 315 24.54 -16.71 -17.07
N ARG A 316 25.80 -16.83 -16.65
CA ARG A 316 26.93 -17.05 -17.59
C ARG A 316 26.81 -18.38 -18.33
N MET A 317 26.41 -19.46 -17.66
CA MET A 317 26.15 -20.74 -18.32
C MET A 317 25.00 -20.63 -19.34
N TRP A 318 24.02 -19.74 -19.10
CA TRP A 318 22.92 -19.50 -20.04
C TRP A 318 23.39 -18.68 -21.26
N GLU A 319 24.22 -17.64 -21.09
CA GLU A 319 24.82 -16.86 -22.20
C GLU A 319 25.53 -17.76 -23.22
N GLU A 320 26.35 -18.70 -22.76
CA GLU A 320 27.07 -19.65 -23.62
C GLU A 320 26.09 -20.49 -24.46
N ASN A 321 24.96 -20.89 -23.89
CA ASN A 321 23.90 -21.67 -24.55
C ASN A 321 22.96 -20.83 -25.46
N MET A 322 22.88 -19.50 -25.26
CA MET A 322 22.09 -18.61 -26.15
C MET A 322 22.56 -18.65 -27.60
N THR A 323 23.79 -19.10 -27.85
CA THR A 323 24.39 -19.23 -29.19
C THR A 323 23.71 -20.24 -30.12
N VAL A 324 22.88 -21.15 -29.59
CA VAL A 324 22.16 -22.19 -30.37
C VAL A 324 20.63 -22.14 -30.21
N ILE A 325 20.13 -21.62 -29.09
CA ILE A 325 18.72 -21.70 -28.64
C ILE A 325 17.62 -21.40 -29.69
N THR A 326 16.53 -22.15 -29.61
CA THR A 326 15.26 -22.02 -30.38
C THR A 326 14.11 -21.47 -29.52
N ILE A 327 12.97 -21.11 -30.12
CA ILE A 327 11.84 -20.51 -29.37
C ILE A 327 11.26 -21.42 -28.25
N PRO A 328 11.03 -22.74 -28.45
CA PRO A 328 10.56 -23.60 -27.37
C PRO A 328 11.55 -23.68 -26.19
N GLU A 329 12.85 -23.78 -26.49
CA GLU A 329 13.91 -23.79 -25.47
C GLU A 329 14.01 -22.44 -24.75
N ALA A 330 13.85 -21.32 -25.48
CA ALA A 330 13.80 -19.98 -24.91
C ALA A 330 12.59 -19.78 -23.98
N SER A 331 11.45 -20.45 -24.23
CA SER A 331 10.30 -20.41 -23.31
C SER A 331 10.52 -21.26 -22.06
N GLU A 332 11.15 -22.44 -22.17
CA GLU A 332 11.50 -23.26 -21.01
C GLU A 332 12.58 -22.57 -20.13
N THR A 333 13.58 -21.90 -20.72
CA THR A 333 14.49 -21.04 -19.95
C THR A 333 13.79 -19.81 -19.38
N THR A 334 12.84 -19.20 -20.10
CA THR A 334 12.00 -18.09 -19.58
C THR A 334 11.22 -18.52 -18.34
N LYS A 335 10.60 -19.70 -18.37
CA LYS A 335 9.89 -20.30 -17.23
C LYS A 335 10.81 -20.52 -16.03
N GLN A 336 11.98 -21.12 -16.24
CA GLN A 336 12.98 -21.31 -15.17
C GLN A 336 13.45 -19.97 -14.58
N CYS A 337 13.54 -18.93 -15.39
CA CYS A 337 13.90 -17.58 -14.91
C CYS A 337 12.76 -16.90 -14.15
N LEU A 338 11.50 -17.11 -14.54
CA LEU A 338 10.34 -16.60 -13.79
C LEU A 338 10.13 -17.35 -12.46
N GLU A 339 10.45 -18.64 -12.43
CA GLU A 339 10.54 -19.45 -11.20
C GLU A 339 11.62 -18.88 -10.27
N LEU A 340 12.85 -18.68 -10.77
CA LEU A 340 13.96 -18.07 -10.03
C LEU A 340 13.69 -16.63 -9.57
N ILE A 341 13.02 -15.80 -10.39
CA ILE A 341 12.60 -14.44 -10.00
C ILE A 341 11.53 -14.51 -8.90
N SER A 342 10.59 -15.45 -8.94
CA SER A 342 9.58 -15.60 -7.90
C SER A 342 10.18 -16.08 -6.58
N ASP A 343 11.08 -17.06 -6.63
CA ASP A 343 11.85 -17.55 -5.47
C ASP A 343 12.74 -16.43 -4.88
N LEU A 344 13.36 -15.60 -5.73
CA LEU A 344 14.14 -14.41 -5.31
C LEU A 344 13.25 -13.34 -4.66
N GLU A 345 12.04 -13.11 -5.19
CA GLU A 345 11.08 -12.17 -4.61
C GLU A 345 10.50 -12.67 -3.28
N GLU A 346 10.44 -13.98 -3.04
CA GLU A 346 10.16 -14.55 -1.71
C GLU A 346 11.33 -14.27 -0.73
N VAL A 347 12.58 -14.48 -1.17
CA VAL A 347 13.76 -14.15 -0.35
C VAL A 347 13.83 -12.66 0.00
N ILE A 348 13.45 -11.77 -0.92
CA ILE A 348 13.36 -10.32 -0.67
C ILE A 348 12.19 -10.00 0.29
N ALA A 349 11.03 -10.66 0.14
CA ALA A 349 9.87 -10.44 1.01
C ALA A 349 10.06 -10.98 2.44
N LEU A 350 10.92 -11.99 2.62
CA LEU A 350 11.29 -12.58 3.91
C LEU A 350 12.65 -12.07 4.45
N ALA A 351 13.19 -10.99 3.87
CA ALA A 351 14.48 -10.42 4.26
C ALA A 351 14.44 -9.88 5.70
N THR A 352 15.44 -10.23 6.50
CA THR A 352 15.58 -9.75 7.88
C THR A 352 16.44 -8.48 7.97
N GLU A 353 16.50 -7.85 9.14
CA GLU A 353 17.41 -6.72 9.41
C GLU A 353 18.88 -7.08 9.09
N ASP A 354 19.29 -8.32 9.38
CA ASP A 354 20.62 -8.86 9.03
C ASP A 354 20.88 -8.90 7.51
N ASP A 355 19.82 -9.00 6.69
CA ASP A 355 19.90 -9.16 5.23
C ASP A 355 19.91 -7.83 4.46
N GLN A 356 19.74 -6.67 5.12
CA GLN A 356 19.62 -5.36 4.44
C GLN A 356 20.79 -5.06 3.49
N HIS A 357 22.01 -5.48 3.85
CA HIS A 357 23.21 -5.32 3.03
C HIS A 357 23.22 -6.15 1.72
N LYS A 358 22.31 -7.14 1.59
CA LYS A 358 22.16 -8.01 0.41
C LYS A 358 21.10 -7.50 -0.56
N LEU A 359 20.13 -6.73 -0.09
CA LEU A 359 19.01 -6.20 -0.89
C LEU A 359 19.47 -5.56 -2.22
N PRO A 360 20.52 -4.71 -2.28
CA PRO A 360 20.96 -4.11 -3.55
C PRO A 360 21.43 -5.15 -4.57
N ASN A 361 22.13 -6.19 -4.11
CA ASN A 361 22.65 -7.26 -4.97
C ASN A 361 21.52 -8.16 -5.49
N TRP A 362 20.52 -8.45 -4.65
CA TRP A 362 19.32 -9.17 -5.07
C TRP A 362 18.50 -8.37 -6.09
N PHE A 363 18.31 -7.05 -5.89
CA PHE A 363 17.64 -6.20 -6.88
C PHE A 363 18.42 -6.11 -8.20
N TRP A 364 19.74 -6.01 -8.16
CA TRP A 364 20.60 -5.99 -9.35
C TRP A 364 20.51 -7.31 -10.15
N ILE A 365 20.65 -8.45 -9.49
CA ILE A 365 20.51 -9.78 -10.13
C ILE A 365 19.10 -9.97 -10.69
N ARG A 366 18.06 -9.54 -9.96
CA ARG A 366 16.67 -9.61 -10.44
C ARG A 366 16.49 -8.85 -11.76
N GLN A 367 17.14 -7.70 -11.94
CA GLN A 367 17.10 -6.98 -13.21
C GLN A 367 17.89 -7.70 -14.31
N LEU A 368 19.11 -8.18 -14.00
CA LEU A 368 19.95 -8.88 -14.97
C LEU A 368 19.26 -10.13 -15.57
N PHE A 369 18.50 -10.89 -14.76
CA PHE A 369 17.66 -11.99 -15.25
C PHE A 369 16.55 -11.53 -16.22
N ARG A 370 15.94 -10.36 -16.00
CA ARG A 370 14.86 -9.79 -16.85
C ARG A 370 15.42 -9.30 -18.19
N ASP A 371 16.57 -8.63 -18.14
CA ASP A 371 17.29 -8.15 -19.32
C ASP A 371 17.72 -9.34 -20.20
N GLN A 372 18.34 -10.36 -19.58
CA GLN A 372 18.82 -11.55 -20.26
C GLN A 372 17.68 -12.42 -20.83
N GLN A 373 16.54 -12.52 -20.13
CA GLN A 373 15.32 -13.16 -20.66
C GLN A 373 14.82 -12.44 -21.92
N THR A 374 14.82 -11.10 -21.93
CA THR A 374 14.39 -10.31 -23.10
C THR A 374 15.31 -10.56 -24.30
N VAL A 375 16.64 -10.53 -24.09
CA VAL A 375 17.65 -10.86 -25.12
C VAL A 375 17.48 -12.29 -25.63
N CYS A 376 17.16 -13.25 -24.76
CA CYS A 376 16.92 -14.65 -25.14
C CYS A 376 15.79 -14.80 -26.18
N LEU A 377 14.67 -14.10 -25.97
CA LEU A 377 13.52 -14.13 -26.90
C LEU A 377 13.83 -13.45 -28.24
N ASP A 378 14.66 -12.41 -28.24
CA ASP A 378 15.09 -11.71 -29.45
C ASP A 378 16.05 -12.55 -30.30
N ILE A 379 17.03 -13.20 -29.68
CA ILE A 379 17.95 -14.14 -30.35
C ILE A 379 17.17 -15.33 -30.94
N ALA A 380 16.23 -15.90 -30.18
CA ALA A 380 15.37 -16.99 -30.66
C ALA A 380 14.46 -16.55 -31.84
N THR A 381 13.94 -15.31 -31.80
CA THR A 381 13.19 -14.68 -32.90
C THR A 381 14.07 -14.51 -34.15
N TYR A 382 15.30 -14.03 -33.99
CA TYR A 382 16.26 -13.87 -35.08
C TYR A 382 16.57 -15.22 -35.76
N ARG A 383 16.82 -16.28 -34.97
CA ARG A 383 17.06 -17.63 -35.52
C ARG A 383 15.87 -18.24 -36.22
N LEU A 384 14.64 -18.01 -35.72
CA LEU A 384 13.42 -18.40 -36.43
C LEU A 384 13.42 -17.82 -37.85
N MET A 385 13.57 -16.50 -37.96
CA MET A 385 13.52 -15.80 -39.25
C MET A 385 14.73 -16.08 -40.15
N LYS A 386 15.88 -16.50 -39.60
CA LYS A 386 17.12 -16.80 -40.38
C LYS A 386 16.93 -17.90 -41.44
N ASN A 387 15.92 -18.75 -41.31
CA ASN A 387 15.53 -19.68 -42.38
C ASN A 387 14.01 -19.86 -42.39
N VAL A 388 13.30 -18.92 -43.00
CA VAL A 388 11.83 -18.95 -43.13
C VAL A 388 11.33 -20.22 -43.83
N GLY A 389 12.11 -20.78 -44.77
CA GLY A 389 11.74 -21.98 -45.51
C GLY A 389 11.72 -23.27 -44.68
N LYS A 390 12.55 -23.35 -43.63
CA LYS A 390 12.64 -24.50 -42.72
C LYS A 390 11.88 -24.30 -41.40
N ASN A 391 11.84 -23.07 -40.89
CA ASN A 391 11.46 -22.78 -39.51
C ASN A 391 10.04 -22.20 -39.35
N MET A 392 9.42 -21.73 -40.43
CA MET A 392 8.10 -21.08 -40.40
C MET A 392 7.11 -21.75 -41.35
N ASN A 393 5.82 -21.65 -41.04
CA ASN A 393 4.75 -22.19 -41.86
C ASN A 393 4.51 -21.28 -43.06
N ARG A 394 4.34 -21.85 -44.26
CA ARG A 394 3.94 -21.10 -45.46
C ARG A 394 2.43 -21.06 -45.59
N VAL A 395 1.82 -19.98 -45.10
CA VAL A 395 0.37 -19.72 -45.26
C VAL A 395 0.01 -19.58 -46.75
N ASN A 396 0.84 -18.86 -47.50
CA ASN A 396 0.68 -18.64 -48.95
C ASN A 396 2.05 -18.34 -49.59
N ILE A 397 2.12 -18.29 -50.93
CA ILE A 397 3.37 -17.97 -51.68
C ILE A 397 4.12 -16.73 -51.14
N PRO A 398 3.47 -15.59 -50.81
CA PRO A 398 4.15 -14.41 -50.31
C PRO A 398 4.14 -14.26 -48.78
N ILE A 399 3.55 -15.17 -47.99
CA ILE A 399 3.31 -15.00 -46.55
C ILE A 399 3.76 -16.24 -45.77
N ALA A 400 4.53 -16.01 -44.72
CA ALA A 400 4.88 -17.02 -43.73
C ALA A 400 4.46 -16.58 -42.32
N ASP A 401 4.08 -17.55 -41.49
CA ASP A 401 3.73 -17.32 -40.09
C ASP A 401 4.33 -18.36 -39.15
N TYR A 402 4.33 -18.03 -37.86
CA TYR A 402 4.75 -18.91 -36.78
C TYR A 402 4.00 -18.51 -35.51
N ASN A 403 3.39 -19.47 -34.82
CA ASN A 403 2.55 -19.22 -33.66
C ASN A 403 2.88 -20.22 -32.53
N PHE A 404 3.61 -19.78 -31.52
CA PHE A 404 3.96 -20.53 -30.33
C PHE A 404 3.15 -20.05 -29.12
N LYS A 405 2.75 -20.95 -28.22
CA LYS A 405 1.98 -20.65 -27.01
C LYS A 405 2.48 -21.52 -25.86
N ASP A 406 2.71 -20.88 -24.73
CA ASP A 406 3.17 -21.46 -23.47
C ASP A 406 2.32 -20.90 -22.29
N ASP A 407 2.65 -21.30 -21.06
CA ASP A 407 2.02 -20.87 -19.82
C ASP A 407 2.43 -19.45 -19.39
N TYR A 408 3.62 -18.98 -19.80
CA TYR A 408 4.12 -17.64 -19.47
C TYR A 408 4.16 -16.67 -20.66
N SER A 409 4.37 -17.19 -21.87
CA SER A 409 4.44 -16.39 -23.11
C SER A 409 3.53 -16.94 -24.22
N THR A 410 3.17 -16.08 -25.17
CA THR A 410 2.62 -16.49 -26.47
C THR A 410 3.29 -15.63 -27.54
N ILE A 411 3.99 -16.26 -28.49
CA ILE A 411 4.84 -15.57 -29.47
C ILE A 411 4.33 -15.88 -30.88
N CYS A 412 3.91 -14.84 -31.58
CA CYS A 412 3.44 -14.89 -32.96
C CYS A 412 4.34 -14.04 -33.85
N VAL A 413 4.81 -14.61 -34.96
CA VAL A 413 5.62 -13.91 -35.97
C VAL A 413 4.94 -14.08 -37.33
N TRP A 414 4.72 -12.97 -38.03
CA TRP A 414 4.14 -12.92 -39.36
C TRP A 414 5.06 -12.11 -40.28
N LEU A 415 5.33 -12.59 -41.50
CA LEU A 415 6.17 -11.88 -42.45
C LEU A 415 5.80 -12.12 -43.90
N ARG A 416 6.23 -11.20 -44.77
CA ARG A 416 6.20 -11.40 -46.22
C ARG A 416 7.52 -11.97 -46.70
N VAL A 417 7.46 -13.07 -47.43
CA VAL A 417 8.64 -13.76 -47.95
C VAL A 417 9.31 -12.90 -49.02
N GLN A 418 10.64 -12.78 -48.97
CA GLN A 418 11.46 -12.24 -50.05
C GLN A 418 11.26 -13.07 -51.33
N ASN A 419 10.44 -12.56 -52.24
CA ASN A 419 10.16 -13.11 -53.56
C ASN A 419 10.51 -12.03 -54.61
N PRO A 420 10.95 -12.39 -55.83
CA PRO A 420 11.27 -11.42 -56.87
C PRO A 420 10.10 -10.45 -57.15
N ILE A 421 10.36 -9.14 -57.08
CA ILE A 421 9.32 -8.12 -57.24
C ILE A 421 8.86 -8.10 -58.71
N PRO A 422 7.58 -8.39 -59.02
CA PRO A 422 7.07 -8.29 -60.38
C PRO A 422 6.98 -6.82 -60.81
N LEU A 423 7.30 -6.54 -62.07
CA LEU A 423 7.29 -5.19 -62.66
C LEU A 423 6.01 -4.42 -62.33
N THR A 424 6.16 -3.13 -61.99
CA THR A 424 5.09 -2.25 -61.53
C THR A 424 4.08 -1.96 -62.63
N ASN A 425 2.96 -2.69 -62.64
CA ASN A 425 1.84 -2.42 -63.53
C ASN A 425 0.98 -1.26 -62.97
N PRO A 426 0.92 -0.09 -63.62
CA PRO A 426 0.18 1.08 -63.13
C PRO A 426 -1.35 0.92 -63.17
N ARG A 427 -1.88 -0.16 -63.78
CA ARG A 427 -3.31 -0.51 -63.75
C ARG A 427 -3.69 -1.43 -62.60
N ARG A 428 -2.74 -1.83 -61.73
CA ARG A 428 -3.04 -2.63 -60.54
C ARG A 428 -3.72 -1.73 -59.49
N PRO A 429 -4.85 -2.12 -58.87
CA PRO A 429 -5.47 -1.35 -57.79
C PRO A 429 -4.50 -1.17 -56.60
N PRO A 430 -4.71 -0.13 -55.76
CA PRO A 430 -3.89 0.08 -54.57
C PRO A 430 -3.86 -1.17 -53.69
N ARG A 431 -2.70 -1.44 -53.08
CA ARG A 431 -2.52 -2.63 -52.25
C ARG A 431 -3.49 -2.57 -51.05
N PRO A 432 -4.26 -3.64 -50.77
CA PRO A 432 -5.08 -3.67 -49.56
C PRO A 432 -4.19 -3.61 -48.32
N ARG A 433 -4.69 -3.01 -47.23
CA ARG A 433 -3.96 -2.95 -45.97
C ARG A 433 -3.68 -4.35 -45.43
N ILE A 434 -2.58 -4.47 -44.71
CA ILE A 434 -2.20 -5.71 -44.05
C ILE A 434 -3.02 -5.80 -42.76
N ILE A 435 -4.01 -6.68 -42.76
CA ILE A 435 -4.78 -7.08 -41.58
C ILE A 435 -4.26 -8.46 -41.18
N ILE A 436 -3.89 -8.62 -39.91
CA ILE A 436 -3.37 -9.87 -39.34
C ILE A 436 -4.19 -10.21 -38.09
N THR A 437 -4.65 -11.44 -37.99
CA THR A 437 -5.36 -11.95 -36.81
C THR A 437 -4.57 -13.10 -36.21
N PHE A 438 -4.14 -12.95 -34.96
CA PHE A 438 -3.36 -13.93 -34.21
C PHE A 438 -4.26 -14.69 -33.24
N GLU A 439 -4.85 -15.79 -33.70
CA GLU A 439 -5.83 -16.59 -32.94
C GLU A 439 -5.30 -17.03 -31.57
N LYS A 440 -4.03 -17.47 -31.50
CA LYS A 440 -3.39 -17.93 -30.25
C LYS A 440 -3.26 -16.84 -29.18
N ILE A 441 -3.26 -15.56 -29.57
CA ILE A 441 -3.26 -14.40 -28.66
C ILE A 441 -4.71 -13.88 -28.54
N HIS A 442 -5.64 -14.75 -28.13
CA HIS A 442 -7.04 -14.41 -27.89
C HIS A 442 -7.74 -13.64 -29.04
N ASN A 443 -7.42 -13.98 -30.30
CA ASN A 443 -7.86 -13.28 -31.53
C ASN A 443 -7.41 -11.81 -31.64
N PHE A 444 -6.18 -11.50 -31.21
CA PHE A 444 -5.51 -10.21 -31.41
C PHE A 444 -5.48 -9.83 -32.90
N LYS A 445 -6.06 -8.68 -33.23
CA LYS A 445 -6.20 -8.14 -34.59
C LYS A 445 -5.28 -6.92 -34.73
N LEU A 446 -4.37 -6.97 -35.68
CA LEU A 446 -3.50 -5.86 -36.06
C LEU A 446 -3.88 -5.39 -37.46
N MET A 447 -4.05 -4.08 -37.67
CA MET A 447 -4.19 -3.50 -39.00
C MET A 447 -3.10 -2.46 -39.21
N LEU A 448 -2.28 -2.64 -40.25
CA LEU A 448 -1.18 -1.75 -40.57
C LEU A 448 -1.60 -0.61 -41.51
N PRO A 449 -0.99 0.59 -41.37
CA PRO A 449 -1.12 1.69 -42.34
C PRO A 449 -0.65 1.29 -43.74
N TYR A 450 -1.13 1.98 -44.78
CA TYR A 450 -0.74 1.69 -46.18
C TYR A 450 0.77 1.79 -46.45
N VAL A 451 1.49 2.60 -45.67
CA VAL A 451 2.95 2.82 -45.79
C VAL A 451 3.74 1.56 -45.40
N LEU A 452 3.20 0.71 -44.51
CA LEU A 452 3.88 -0.49 -44.02
C LEU A 452 3.54 -1.70 -44.88
N ASP A 453 4.30 -1.88 -45.97
CA ASP A 453 4.09 -3.00 -46.91
C ASP A 453 4.76 -4.32 -46.50
N CYS A 454 5.57 -4.30 -45.43
CA CYS A 454 6.33 -5.45 -44.91
C CYS A 454 7.32 -6.09 -45.90
N HIS A 455 7.79 -5.39 -46.93
CA HIS A 455 8.92 -5.85 -47.73
C HIS A 455 10.18 -5.96 -46.86
N GLU A 456 10.78 -7.16 -46.79
CA GLU A 456 11.95 -7.46 -45.95
C GLU A 456 11.76 -7.20 -44.44
N LYS A 457 10.52 -6.94 -43.97
CA LYS A 457 10.18 -6.75 -42.56
C LYS A 457 9.24 -7.84 -42.06
N ALA A 458 9.26 -8.09 -40.76
CA ALA A 458 8.34 -8.97 -40.06
C ALA A 458 7.59 -8.18 -38.97
N VAL A 459 6.43 -8.71 -38.60
CA VAL A 459 5.67 -8.30 -37.42
C VAL A 459 5.82 -9.41 -36.39
N ARG A 460 6.31 -9.07 -35.20
CA ARG A 460 6.25 -9.95 -34.02
C ARG A 460 5.24 -9.38 -33.04
N VAL A 461 4.29 -10.22 -32.61
CA VAL A 461 3.42 -9.94 -31.47
C VAL A 461 3.75 -10.95 -30.38
N MET A 462 4.06 -10.48 -29.18
CA MET A 462 4.24 -11.31 -28.00
C MET A 462 3.24 -10.90 -26.93
N TYR A 463 2.60 -11.88 -26.32
CA TYR A 463 1.79 -11.69 -25.12
C TYR A 463 2.53 -12.33 -23.94
N LEU A 464 2.99 -11.50 -23.03
CA LEU A 464 3.78 -11.85 -21.85
C LEU A 464 2.87 -11.77 -20.63
N ARG A 465 2.73 -12.85 -19.86
CA ARG A 465 1.84 -12.89 -18.67
C ARG A 465 2.52 -12.37 -17.40
N TYR A 466 3.61 -11.63 -17.59
CA TYR A 466 4.45 -11.02 -16.57
C TYR A 466 4.75 -9.58 -16.98
N ASP A 467 5.09 -8.75 -15.99
CA ASP A 467 5.58 -7.39 -16.17
C ASP A 467 7.02 -7.32 -15.64
N HIS A 468 7.91 -6.70 -16.41
CA HIS A 468 9.30 -6.45 -16.04
C HIS A 468 9.67 -4.95 -16.14
N GLN A 469 8.74 -4.10 -16.59
CA GLN A 469 8.95 -2.70 -16.90
C GLN A 469 8.41 -1.78 -15.80
N SER A 470 7.21 -2.05 -15.27
CA SER A 470 6.57 -1.20 -14.26
C SER A 470 7.39 -1.05 -12.97
N ASP A 471 8.16 -2.09 -12.61
CA ASP A 471 9.12 -2.07 -11.50
C ASP A 471 10.28 -1.08 -11.67
N THR A 472 10.55 -0.63 -12.90
CA THR A 472 11.66 0.27 -13.25
C THR A 472 11.25 1.75 -13.20
N CYS A 473 9.95 2.04 -13.25
CA CYS A 473 9.42 3.40 -13.06
C CYS A 473 9.75 3.91 -11.65
N GLU A 474 10.20 5.16 -11.56
CA GLU A 474 10.43 5.82 -10.27
C GLU A 474 9.14 5.90 -9.44
N ASN A 475 8.02 6.24 -10.09
CA ASN A 475 6.69 6.37 -9.48
C ASN A 475 6.00 5.04 -9.13
N SER A 476 6.65 3.88 -9.31
CA SER A 476 6.12 2.58 -8.87
C SER A 476 6.35 2.34 -7.38
N LYS A 477 7.49 2.79 -6.85
CA LYS A 477 7.91 2.54 -5.47
C LYS A 477 7.10 3.43 -4.50
N PRO A 478 6.79 2.96 -3.29
CA PRO A 478 6.24 3.83 -2.27
C PRO A 478 7.25 4.94 -1.92
N PRO A 479 6.81 6.17 -1.65
CA PRO A 479 7.67 7.20 -1.08
C PRO A 479 8.16 6.77 0.32
N THR A 480 9.34 7.24 0.71
CA THR A 480 9.93 6.90 2.02
C THR A 480 9.09 7.43 3.17
N PHE A 481 8.73 6.58 4.13
CA PHE A 481 7.93 6.98 5.27
C PHE A 481 8.73 7.87 6.25
N PRO A 482 8.10 8.85 6.89
CA PRO A 482 8.68 9.58 8.02
C PRO A 482 9.00 8.62 9.18
N PRO A 483 10.09 8.84 9.95
CA PRO A 483 10.44 8.00 11.10
C PRO A 483 9.38 7.94 12.21
N SER A 484 8.37 8.82 12.19
CA SER A 484 7.20 8.80 13.06
C SER A 484 6.34 7.54 12.88
N PHE A 485 6.36 6.90 11.70
CA PHE A 485 5.58 5.70 11.39
C PHE A 485 6.18 4.40 11.93
N ASP A 486 7.49 4.37 12.22
CA ASP A 486 8.16 3.18 12.77
C ASP A 486 8.04 3.08 14.30
N LEU A 487 7.63 4.16 14.97
CA LEU A 487 7.49 4.23 16.42
C LEU A 487 6.37 3.33 16.95
N ASP A 488 6.64 2.60 18.04
CA ASP A 488 5.62 1.83 18.75
C ASP A 488 4.74 2.71 19.68
N MET A 489 3.60 2.19 20.13
CA MET A 489 2.67 2.93 21.00
C MET A 489 3.32 3.43 22.31
N LEU A 490 4.26 2.66 22.88
CA LEU A 490 5.01 3.08 24.08
C LEU A 490 5.97 4.25 23.79
N GLN A 491 6.62 4.25 22.62
CA GLN A 491 7.56 5.30 22.22
C GLN A 491 6.82 6.60 21.88
N THR A 492 5.75 6.50 21.08
CA THR A 492 4.88 7.65 20.79
C THR A 492 4.29 8.24 22.07
N PHE A 493 3.82 7.42 23.02
CA PHE A 493 3.38 7.90 24.34
C PHE A 493 4.50 8.64 25.11
N LYS A 494 5.71 8.07 25.20
CA LYS A 494 6.84 8.74 25.86
C LYS A 494 7.17 10.09 25.21
N ASN A 495 7.11 10.17 23.87
CA ASN A 495 7.35 11.40 23.13
C ASN A 495 6.22 12.44 23.34
N GLU A 496 4.95 12.03 23.35
CA GLU A 496 3.80 12.87 23.73
C GLU A 496 4.00 13.44 25.14
N TRP A 497 4.32 12.57 26.11
CA TRP A 497 4.45 12.93 27.52
C TRP A 497 5.63 13.88 27.76
N ARG A 498 6.80 13.59 27.16
CA ARG A 498 7.97 14.48 27.14
C ARG A 498 7.60 15.86 26.60
N THR A 499 6.82 15.92 25.52
CA THR A 499 6.39 17.20 24.91
C THR A 499 5.45 17.98 25.82
N LYS A 500 4.51 17.32 26.52
CA LYS A 500 3.66 17.98 27.54
C LYS A 500 4.48 18.56 28.69
N LEU A 501 5.44 17.79 29.22
CA LEU A 501 6.30 18.21 30.33
C LEU A 501 7.21 19.38 29.91
N LYS A 502 7.84 19.30 28.72
CA LYS A 502 8.61 20.40 28.14
C LYS A 502 7.78 21.68 28.04
N TYR A 503 6.58 21.61 27.46
CA TYR A 503 5.69 22.78 27.31
C TYR A 503 5.29 23.42 28.66
N LYS A 504 5.06 22.60 29.70
CA LYS A 504 4.87 23.10 31.09
C LYS A 504 6.14 23.74 31.65
N TYR A 505 7.30 23.13 31.40
CA TYR A 505 8.60 23.58 31.89
C TYR A 505 9.05 24.92 31.26
N GLU A 506 8.86 25.11 29.96
CA GLU A 506 9.26 26.35 29.27
C GLU A 506 8.37 27.54 29.67
N ARG A 507 7.08 27.31 29.95
CA ARG A 507 6.10 28.37 30.27
C ARG A 507 5.85 28.60 31.76
N ARG A 508 6.62 27.95 32.63
CA ARG A 508 6.58 28.11 34.09
C ARG A 508 6.97 29.50 34.57
N ASP A 509 6.67 29.80 35.82
CA ASP A 509 7.21 30.97 36.49
C ASP A 509 8.62 30.66 36.99
N ARG A 510 9.64 31.12 36.23
CA ARG A 510 11.05 30.97 36.62
C ARG A 510 11.29 31.70 37.95
N GLN A 511 11.92 31.02 38.91
CA GLN A 511 12.44 31.70 40.10
C GLN A 511 13.55 32.67 39.67
N GLN A 512 13.51 33.91 40.15
CA GLN A 512 14.63 34.82 39.98
C GLN A 512 15.78 34.34 40.89
N PRO A 513 17.05 34.44 40.47
CA PRO A 513 18.16 34.18 41.38
C PRO A 513 18.06 35.14 42.58
N PRO A 514 18.33 34.68 43.82
CA PRO A 514 18.34 35.55 44.99
C PRO A 514 19.41 36.65 44.86
N SER A 515 19.32 37.70 45.69
CA SER A 515 20.34 38.77 45.65
C SER A 515 21.71 38.18 46.00
N LYS A 516 22.78 38.78 45.48
CA LYS A 516 24.15 38.42 45.90
C LYS A 516 24.44 38.69 47.38
N ASP A 517 23.58 39.45 48.03
CA ASP A 517 23.63 39.79 49.45
C ASP A 517 22.81 38.81 50.34
N ASP A 518 22.03 37.90 49.73
CA ASP A 518 21.26 36.88 50.47
C ASP A 518 22.13 35.63 50.77
N PRO A 519 22.06 35.07 52.00
CA PRO A 519 22.80 33.85 52.35
C PRO A 519 22.32 32.59 51.60
N GLU A 520 21.17 32.64 50.92
CA GLU A 520 20.74 31.57 50.01
C GLU A 520 21.50 31.59 48.67
N TYR A 521 22.18 32.70 48.31
CA TYR A 521 22.92 32.81 47.05
C TYR A 521 24.10 31.83 46.94
N GLU A 522 24.79 31.54 48.05
CA GLU A 522 25.87 30.53 48.08
C GLU A 522 25.34 29.09 47.89
N ASN A 523 24.04 28.87 48.12
CA ASN A 523 23.37 27.58 47.92
C ASN A 523 22.52 27.52 46.64
N TRP A 524 22.48 28.61 45.86
CA TRP A 524 21.66 28.68 44.64
C TRP A 524 22.32 27.91 43.50
N VAL A 525 21.80 26.73 43.20
CA VAL A 525 22.19 25.93 42.03
C VAL A 525 21.49 26.50 40.79
N PRO A 526 22.23 26.89 39.73
CA PRO A 526 21.61 27.28 38.46
C PRO A 526 20.74 26.15 37.90
N GLU A 527 19.52 26.46 37.47
CA GLU A 527 18.66 25.45 36.87
C GLU A 527 19.21 24.95 35.53
N GLN A 528 19.04 23.66 35.30
CA GLN A 528 19.49 22.97 34.10
C GLN A 528 18.63 23.40 32.90
N GLU A 529 19.14 24.27 32.03
CA GLU A 529 18.39 24.79 30.87
C GLU A 529 18.36 23.81 29.68
N GLU A 530 19.29 22.86 29.61
CA GLU A 530 19.36 21.82 28.59
C GLU A 530 19.17 20.42 29.19
N PHE A 531 18.25 19.65 28.62
CA PHE A 531 17.97 18.25 28.96
C PHE A 531 18.33 17.36 27.77
N GLY A 532 19.04 16.26 28.02
CA GLY A 532 19.37 15.26 27.01
C GLY A 532 18.11 14.61 26.39
N PRO A 533 18.24 13.88 25.26
CA PRO A 533 17.10 13.27 24.58
C PRO A 533 16.23 12.38 25.47
N ASP A 534 16.86 11.63 26.38
CA ASP A 534 16.21 10.66 27.26
C ASP A 534 15.88 11.19 28.68
N GLU A 535 16.39 12.37 29.07
CA GLU A 535 16.23 12.90 30.43
C GLU A 535 14.85 13.54 30.63
N GLU A 536 14.00 13.03 31.52
CA GLU A 536 12.65 13.57 31.72
C GLU A 536 12.66 14.99 32.34
N TYR A 537 11.86 15.89 31.78
CA TYR A 537 11.65 17.24 32.33
C TYR A 537 10.95 17.13 33.71
N PRO A 538 11.44 17.81 34.76
CA PRO A 538 10.87 17.70 36.09
C PRO A 538 9.47 18.32 36.17
N PHE A 539 8.65 17.84 37.11
CA PHE A 539 7.31 18.36 37.30
C PHE A 539 7.32 19.82 37.80
N VAL A 540 6.33 20.59 37.33
CA VAL A 540 6.17 22.02 37.58
C VAL A 540 4.77 22.29 38.15
N PRO A 541 4.61 23.20 39.13
CA PRO A 541 3.30 23.61 39.64
C PRO A 541 2.33 24.02 38.53
N TYR A 542 1.04 23.71 38.71
CA TYR A 542 0.02 24.00 37.71
C TYR A 542 -0.08 25.50 37.39
N LYS A 543 -0.17 25.80 36.09
CA LYS A 543 -0.39 27.12 35.53
C LYS A 543 -1.37 27.00 34.36
N HIS A 544 -2.36 27.88 34.28
CA HIS A 544 -3.35 27.85 33.20
C HIS A 544 -2.73 28.33 31.88
N LEU A 545 -2.25 27.39 31.06
CA LEU A 545 -1.65 27.65 29.75
C LEU A 545 -2.70 27.66 28.63
N ILE A 546 -2.46 28.49 27.60
CA ILE A 546 -3.25 28.55 26.37
C ILE A 546 -2.26 28.46 25.17
N PRO A 547 -2.41 27.50 24.25
CA PRO A 547 -3.24 26.29 24.35
C PRO A 547 -2.97 25.46 25.62
N SER A 548 -3.93 24.61 26.00
CA SER A 548 -3.71 23.58 27.03
C SER A 548 -2.60 22.60 26.58
N PRO A 549 -1.80 21.98 27.46
CA PRO A 549 -0.78 21.00 27.06
C PRO A 549 -1.30 19.87 26.16
N ASN A 550 -2.57 19.46 26.35
CA ASN A 550 -3.22 18.43 25.54
C ASN A 550 -3.68 18.96 24.16
N GLU A 551 -4.03 20.24 24.06
CA GLU A 551 -4.32 20.90 22.79
C GLU A 551 -3.03 21.18 22.01
N TYR A 552 -1.96 21.60 22.70
CA TYR A 552 -0.65 21.88 22.11
C TYR A 552 -0.03 20.65 21.42
N VAL A 553 -0.06 19.49 22.08
CA VAL A 553 0.45 18.24 21.48
C VAL A 553 -0.40 17.80 20.28
N ALA A 554 -1.71 18.04 20.29
CA ALA A 554 -2.57 17.75 19.14
C ALA A 554 -2.26 18.67 17.94
N ILE A 555 -2.06 19.98 18.18
CA ILE A 555 -1.66 20.95 17.15
C ILE A 555 -0.32 20.57 16.52
N LEU A 556 0.69 20.20 17.32
CA LEU A 556 2.00 19.77 16.82
C LEU A 556 1.95 18.48 16.00
N GLU A 557 1.11 17.50 16.40
CA GLU A 557 0.88 16.28 15.63
C GLU A 557 0.21 16.59 14.28
N GLU A 558 -0.85 17.40 14.29
CA GLU A 558 -1.59 17.77 13.09
C GLU A 558 -0.73 18.59 12.12
N PHE A 559 0.11 19.48 12.63
CA PHE A 559 1.10 20.21 11.83
C PHE A 559 2.11 19.28 11.16
N ARG A 560 2.74 18.38 11.93
CA ARG A 560 3.73 17.42 11.39
C ARG A 560 3.11 16.51 10.35
N TYR A 561 1.92 15.98 10.63
CA TYR A 561 1.17 15.17 9.67
C TYR A 561 0.83 15.95 8.40
N ASN A 562 0.46 17.24 8.49
CA ASN A 562 0.19 18.06 7.31
C ASN A 562 1.47 18.40 6.52
N GLN A 563 2.64 18.56 7.19
CA GLN A 563 3.94 18.67 6.51
C GLN A 563 4.33 17.37 5.79
N GLU A 564 4.25 16.22 6.48
CA GLU A 564 4.49 14.89 5.92
C GLU A 564 3.58 14.65 4.70
N LYS A 565 2.29 14.99 4.83
CA LYS A 565 1.27 14.91 3.77
C LYS A 565 1.58 15.82 2.57
N LYS A 566 2.09 17.04 2.80
CA LYS A 566 2.53 17.96 1.73
C LYS A 566 3.75 17.39 1.00
N ALA A 567 4.76 16.95 1.72
CA ALA A 567 5.97 16.36 1.13
C ALA A 567 5.65 15.11 0.28
N PHE A 568 4.66 14.31 0.66
CA PHE A 568 4.17 13.22 -0.19
C PHE A 568 3.47 13.69 -1.48
N LEU A 569 2.73 14.81 -1.45
CA LEU A 569 2.12 15.40 -2.64
C LEU A 569 3.18 15.98 -3.59
N ASP A 570 4.20 16.64 -3.07
CA ASP A 570 5.33 17.18 -3.86
C ASP A 570 6.16 16.08 -4.56
N LEU A 571 6.09 14.83 -4.06
CA LEU A 571 6.68 13.64 -4.68
C LEU A 571 5.77 12.98 -5.75
N VAL A 572 4.51 13.39 -5.88
CA VAL A 572 3.63 12.93 -6.96
C VAL A 572 3.83 13.83 -8.17
N PRO A 573 4.32 13.34 -9.33
CA PRO A 573 4.51 14.19 -10.50
C PRO A 573 3.14 14.65 -11.05
N VAL A 574 2.81 15.92 -10.79
CA VAL A 574 1.49 16.51 -11.09
C VAL A 574 1.27 16.73 -12.59
N GLU A 575 2.33 16.99 -13.35
CA GLU A 575 2.27 17.49 -14.73
C GLU A 575 2.94 16.60 -15.79
N THR A 576 3.35 15.37 -15.44
CA THR A 576 3.96 14.44 -16.41
C THR A 576 2.92 13.68 -17.24
N GLU A 577 3.21 13.45 -18.51
CA GLU A 577 2.44 12.55 -19.41
C GLU A 577 2.56 11.05 -19.03
N ALA A 578 3.08 10.76 -17.84
CA ALA A 578 3.37 9.44 -17.29
C ALA A 578 2.23 8.93 -16.40
N LEU A 579 1.89 7.65 -16.54
CA LEU A 579 0.96 6.94 -15.68
C LEU A 579 1.51 6.86 -14.25
N ASN A 580 0.76 7.39 -13.29
CA ASN A 580 1.05 7.20 -11.86
C ASN A 580 0.68 5.76 -11.43
N LEU A 581 1.70 4.91 -11.24
CA LEU A 581 1.57 3.51 -10.82
C LEU A 581 1.23 3.32 -9.33
N ARG A 582 1.19 4.39 -8.53
CA ARG A 582 0.58 4.40 -7.19
C ARG A 582 -0.95 4.41 -7.31
N LYS A 583 -1.48 5.24 -8.22
CA LYS A 583 -2.92 5.41 -8.48
C LYS A 583 -3.53 4.31 -9.38
N PHE A 584 -2.78 3.80 -10.34
CA PHE A 584 -3.21 2.77 -11.30
C PHE A 584 -2.35 1.51 -11.19
N SER A 585 -2.97 0.34 -11.36
CA SER A 585 -2.28 -0.94 -11.49
C SER A 585 -2.36 -1.46 -12.92
N ILE A 586 -1.27 -2.02 -13.43
CA ILE A 586 -1.23 -2.73 -14.71
C ILE A 586 -1.60 -4.19 -14.48
N LEU A 587 -2.58 -4.67 -15.25
CA LEU A 587 -3.15 -6.01 -15.08
C LEU A 587 -3.26 -6.74 -16.42
N GLY A 588 -3.18 -8.07 -16.36
CA GLY A 588 -3.29 -8.91 -17.56
C GLY A 588 -2.01 -9.07 -18.37
N GLY A 589 -0.89 -8.45 -17.95
CA GLY A 589 0.41 -8.59 -18.61
C GLY A 589 0.62 -7.64 -19.79
N ILE A 590 1.68 -7.88 -20.55
CA ILE A 590 2.19 -6.98 -21.59
C ILE A 590 1.94 -7.57 -23.00
N PHE A 591 1.46 -6.74 -23.91
CA PHE A 591 1.30 -7.02 -25.33
C PHE A 591 2.38 -6.27 -26.11
N ALA A 592 3.48 -6.96 -26.42
CA ALA A 592 4.58 -6.42 -27.21
C ALA A 592 4.26 -6.51 -28.71
N VAL A 593 4.17 -5.38 -29.42
CA VAL A 593 3.94 -5.33 -30.88
C VAL A 593 5.16 -4.69 -31.53
N HIS A 594 5.93 -5.50 -32.24
CA HIS A 594 7.25 -5.13 -32.75
C HIS A 594 7.31 -5.24 -34.28
N TYR A 595 7.83 -4.20 -34.93
CA TYR A 595 8.16 -4.20 -36.35
C TYR A 595 9.67 -4.32 -36.51
N ILE A 596 10.11 -5.34 -37.25
CA ILE A 596 11.48 -5.87 -37.18
C ILE A 596 12.01 -6.20 -38.58
N CYS A 597 13.32 -6.10 -38.79
CA CYS A 597 13.95 -6.48 -40.04
C CYS A 597 14.04 -8.01 -40.18
N GLN A 598 13.82 -8.54 -41.38
CA GLN A 598 14.15 -9.92 -41.68
C GLN A 598 15.66 -10.05 -41.89
N PRO A 599 16.33 -11.08 -41.32
CA PRO A 599 17.69 -11.42 -41.67
C PRO A 599 17.79 -11.90 -43.14
N PRO A 600 18.95 -11.73 -43.79
CA PRO A 600 19.21 -12.29 -45.12
C PRO A 600 18.93 -13.80 -45.16
N GLN A 601 18.12 -14.23 -46.13
CA GLN A 601 17.76 -15.64 -46.29
C GLN A 601 18.91 -16.44 -46.95
N PRO A 602 19.09 -17.73 -46.61
CA PRO A 602 20.13 -18.55 -47.21
C PRO A 602 19.88 -18.78 -48.70
N SER A 603 20.79 -18.30 -49.53
CA SER A 603 20.80 -18.51 -50.98
C SER A 603 21.78 -19.63 -51.37
N THR A 604 21.24 -20.73 -51.91
CA THR A 604 22.04 -21.85 -52.41
C THR A 604 22.49 -21.59 -53.85
N PHE A 605 23.80 -21.41 -54.06
CA PHE A 605 24.36 -21.24 -55.40
C PHE A 605 24.85 -22.59 -55.95
N ALA A 606 24.05 -23.17 -56.85
CA ALA A 606 24.39 -24.41 -57.54
C ALA A 606 25.17 -24.13 -58.83
N THR A 607 26.38 -24.67 -58.91
CA THR A 607 27.16 -24.82 -60.16
C THR A 607 27.01 -26.26 -60.65
N MET A 608 27.29 -26.55 -61.92
CA MET A 608 27.13 -27.90 -62.52
C MET A 608 27.82 -29.06 -61.76
N THR A 609 28.78 -28.78 -60.88
CA THR A 609 29.54 -29.77 -60.10
C THR A 609 29.52 -29.56 -58.58
N HIS A 610 29.05 -28.40 -58.08
CA HIS A 610 29.20 -28.01 -56.67
C HIS A 610 28.03 -27.15 -56.19
N ILE A 611 27.65 -27.33 -54.92
CA ILE A 611 26.70 -26.48 -54.21
C ILE A 611 27.48 -25.61 -53.23
N TYR A 612 27.29 -24.29 -53.29
CA TYR A 612 27.90 -23.32 -52.37
C TYR A 612 26.83 -22.65 -51.49
N GLU A 613 27.08 -22.62 -50.19
CA GLU A 613 26.31 -21.83 -49.21
C GLU A 613 27.11 -20.57 -48.83
N ALA A 614 26.54 -19.39 -49.05
CA ALA A 614 27.16 -18.13 -48.64
C ALA A 614 27.01 -17.91 -47.13
N ARG A 615 28.13 -17.76 -46.41
CA ARG A 615 28.15 -17.38 -44.99
C ARG A 615 28.37 -15.87 -44.85
N LEU A 616 27.36 -15.16 -44.36
CA LEU A 616 27.46 -13.73 -44.05
C LEU A 616 27.90 -13.52 -42.60
N PHE A 617 28.96 -12.74 -42.41
CA PHE A 617 29.43 -12.30 -41.10
C PHE A 617 28.76 -10.97 -40.73
N ILE A 618 27.54 -11.08 -40.20
CA ILE A 618 26.73 -9.95 -39.70
C ILE A 618 26.36 -10.21 -38.22
N PRO A 619 26.09 -9.16 -37.41
CA PRO A 619 25.54 -9.31 -36.07
C PRO A 619 24.29 -10.20 -36.09
N GLN A 620 24.16 -11.09 -35.09
CA GLN A 620 23.05 -12.06 -35.03
C GLN A 620 21.90 -11.55 -34.15
N GLU A 621 21.55 -10.28 -34.35
CA GLU A 621 20.71 -9.46 -33.47
C GLU A 621 19.43 -9.01 -34.17
N LEU A 622 18.38 -8.76 -33.38
CA LEU A 622 17.05 -8.40 -33.88
C LEU A 622 16.94 -6.88 -34.13
N THR A 623 17.10 -6.44 -35.37
CA THR A 623 16.97 -5.00 -35.69
C THR A 623 15.51 -4.54 -35.71
N TYR A 624 15.14 -3.68 -34.77
CA TYR A 624 13.85 -3.01 -34.69
C TYR A 624 13.73 -1.87 -35.71
N VAL A 625 12.54 -1.69 -36.28
CA VAL A 625 12.21 -0.57 -37.18
C VAL A 625 11.46 0.49 -36.39
N LYS A 626 12.09 1.64 -36.14
CA LYS A 626 11.40 2.81 -35.59
C LYS A 626 10.34 3.28 -36.59
N PHE A 627 9.10 3.40 -36.13
CA PHE A 627 7.96 3.95 -36.88
C PHE A 627 7.16 4.83 -35.92
N PHE A 628 6.78 6.00 -36.42
CA PHE A 628 5.96 6.99 -35.77
C PHE A 628 5.04 7.61 -36.83
N ALA A 629 3.78 7.82 -36.49
CA ALA A 629 2.80 8.52 -37.31
C ALA A 629 2.29 9.74 -36.55
N GLU A 630 2.65 10.93 -37.01
CA GLU A 630 2.15 12.20 -36.50
C GLU A 630 0.62 12.25 -36.66
N TYR A 631 -0.08 12.41 -35.54
CA TYR A 631 -1.54 12.55 -35.50
C TYR A 631 -1.93 13.38 -34.28
N ASP A 632 -2.17 14.67 -34.51
CA ASP A 632 -2.83 15.50 -33.51
C ASP A 632 -4.34 15.23 -33.57
N PRO A 633 -4.99 14.85 -32.45
CA PRO A 633 -6.44 14.73 -32.44
C PRO A 633 -7.06 16.11 -32.72
N PRO A 634 -8.07 16.22 -33.60
CA PRO A 634 -8.73 17.49 -33.85
C PRO A 634 -9.32 18.00 -32.53
N ILE A 635 -9.05 19.27 -32.20
CA ILE A 635 -9.58 19.94 -31.00
C ILE A 635 -11.12 19.86 -31.09
N GLU A 636 -11.72 18.98 -30.29
CA GLU A 636 -13.10 18.55 -30.56
C GLU A 636 -14.10 19.70 -30.50
N TYR A 637 -15.09 19.62 -31.39
CA TYR A 637 -16.28 20.44 -31.34
C TYR A 637 -17.06 20.14 -30.05
N LEU A 638 -16.76 20.92 -29.01
CA LEU A 638 -17.68 21.14 -27.89
C LEU A 638 -19.07 21.43 -28.49
N PHE A 639 -20.07 20.61 -28.11
CA PHE A 639 -21.48 20.73 -28.50
C PHE A 639 -21.82 20.40 -29.97
N VAL A 640 -21.65 19.13 -30.38
CA VAL A 640 -22.54 18.52 -31.39
C VAL A 640 -23.57 17.63 -30.69
N ASP A 641 -24.80 18.12 -30.62
CA ASP A 641 -25.93 17.44 -29.98
C ASP A 641 -26.29 16.12 -30.71
N PRO A 642 -26.37 14.95 -30.05
CA PRO A 642 -26.67 13.67 -30.71
C PRO A 642 -28.03 13.64 -31.43
N ASN A 643 -28.96 14.54 -31.07
CA ASN A 643 -30.25 14.73 -31.74
C ASN A 643 -30.21 15.72 -32.92
N ALA A 644 -29.11 16.44 -33.15
CA ALA A 644 -28.98 17.43 -34.22
C ALA A 644 -28.80 16.77 -35.59
N ARG A 645 -29.88 16.20 -36.13
CA ARG A 645 -29.99 15.69 -37.51
C ARG A 645 -29.92 16.81 -38.55
N LYS A 646 -28.79 17.51 -38.63
CA LYS A 646 -28.38 18.21 -39.86
C LYS A 646 -28.21 17.14 -40.95
N GLN A 647 -28.71 17.42 -42.16
CA GLN A 647 -28.30 16.62 -43.31
C GLN A 647 -26.80 16.86 -43.53
N PRO A 648 -25.99 15.83 -43.83
CA PRO A 648 -24.55 16.00 -43.98
C PRO A 648 -24.27 16.92 -45.17
N THR A 649 -23.67 18.07 -44.90
CA THR A 649 -23.11 18.94 -45.95
C THR A 649 -21.93 18.22 -46.62
N PRO A 650 -21.60 18.55 -47.89
CA PRO A 650 -20.41 17.98 -48.53
C PRO A 650 -19.14 18.24 -47.71
N GLU A 651 -19.03 19.43 -47.12
CA GLU A 651 -17.96 19.82 -46.19
C GLU A 651 -17.83 18.84 -45.00
N TYR A 652 -18.94 18.49 -44.34
CA TYR A 652 -18.93 17.53 -43.23
C TYR A 652 -18.53 16.12 -43.68
N VAL A 653 -18.87 15.71 -44.91
CA VAL A 653 -18.46 14.43 -45.48
C VAL A 653 -16.95 14.43 -45.80
N GLU A 654 -16.42 15.55 -46.29
CA GLU A 654 -14.99 15.72 -46.55
C GLU A 654 -14.17 15.78 -45.25
N GLU A 655 -14.60 16.54 -44.23
CA GLU A 655 -13.98 16.56 -42.89
C GLU A 655 -13.96 15.16 -42.27
N TYR A 656 -15.07 14.43 -42.33
CA TYR A 656 -15.15 13.06 -41.80
C TYR A 656 -14.23 12.08 -42.55
N GLN A 657 -14.09 12.24 -43.88
CA GLN A 657 -13.14 11.45 -44.67
C GLN A 657 -11.68 11.80 -44.33
N MET A 658 -11.35 13.08 -44.16
CA MET A 658 -10.01 13.51 -43.73
C MET A 658 -9.65 12.97 -42.34
N GLN A 659 -10.59 13.00 -41.38
CA GLN A 659 -10.41 12.38 -40.06
C GLN A 659 -10.20 10.87 -40.16
N GLN A 660 -10.99 10.18 -40.99
CA GLN A 660 -10.80 8.74 -41.22
C GLN A 660 -9.46 8.44 -41.88
N ASP A 661 -9.00 9.23 -42.85
CA ASP A 661 -7.72 8.98 -43.52
C ASP A 661 -6.50 9.37 -42.67
N ALA A 662 -6.60 10.39 -41.82
CA ALA A 662 -5.64 10.64 -40.76
C ALA A 662 -5.56 9.43 -39.80
N LEU A 663 -6.71 8.90 -39.35
CA LEU A 663 -6.77 7.66 -38.58
C LEU A 663 -6.28 6.42 -39.34
N ASN A 664 -6.26 6.46 -40.67
CA ASN A 664 -5.74 5.36 -41.51
C ASN A 664 -4.21 5.38 -41.62
N THR A 665 -3.54 6.44 -41.19
CA THR A 665 -2.08 6.46 -40.94
C THR A 665 -1.68 5.74 -39.65
N LEU A 666 -2.62 5.55 -38.72
CA LEU A 666 -2.37 4.92 -37.42
C LEU A 666 -2.54 3.39 -37.44
N ILE A 667 -1.68 2.70 -36.69
CA ILE A 667 -1.80 1.26 -36.42
C ILE A 667 -3.09 1.02 -35.64
N MET A 668 -3.90 0.03 -36.03
CA MET A 668 -5.06 -0.41 -35.22
C MET A 668 -4.73 -1.72 -34.51
N ILE A 669 -4.95 -1.76 -33.20
CA ILE A 669 -4.81 -2.95 -32.36
C ILE A 669 -6.17 -3.25 -31.72
N GLY A 670 -6.67 -4.48 -31.91
CA GLY A 670 -7.88 -4.99 -31.27
C GLY A 670 -7.61 -6.28 -30.53
N LEU A 671 -7.64 -6.25 -29.19
CA LEU A 671 -7.31 -7.40 -28.33
C LEU A 671 -8.47 -7.75 -27.39
N LYS A 672 -8.53 -9.02 -26.96
CA LYS A 672 -9.53 -9.51 -26.00
C LYS A 672 -8.90 -9.63 -24.61
N ILE A 673 -9.63 -9.21 -23.58
CA ILE A 673 -9.16 -9.21 -22.19
C ILE A 673 -8.82 -10.65 -21.72
N PRO A 674 -7.66 -10.86 -21.07
CA PRO A 674 -7.26 -12.15 -20.48
C PRO A 674 -8.31 -12.76 -19.54
N GLN A 675 -8.39 -14.09 -19.52
CA GLN A 675 -9.50 -14.77 -18.83
C GLN A 675 -9.38 -14.82 -17.29
N GLY A 676 -8.18 -14.75 -16.74
CA GLY A 676 -7.89 -14.85 -15.30
C GLY A 676 -7.73 -13.51 -14.57
N VAL A 677 -8.24 -12.41 -15.12
CA VAL A 677 -8.09 -11.06 -14.53
C VAL A 677 -9.45 -10.39 -14.38
N ILE A 678 -9.60 -9.67 -13.27
CA ILE A 678 -10.82 -8.95 -12.89
C ILE A 678 -10.54 -7.45 -13.02
N PHE A 679 -11.30 -6.79 -13.91
CA PHE A 679 -11.31 -5.34 -14.04
C PHE A 679 -12.60 -4.81 -13.40
N LEU A 680 -12.47 -3.95 -12.38
CA LEU A 680 -13.63 -3.32 -11.71
C LEU A 680 -14.16 -2.08 -12.44
N ARG A 681 -13.30 -1.43 -13.23
CA ARG A 681 -13.65 -0.32 -14.13
C ARG A 681 -13.19 -0.69 -15.54
N GLN A 682 -13.62 0.07 -16.54
CA GLN A 682 -13.13 -0.09 -17.91
C GLN A 682 -11.58 0.03 -17.93
N PRO A 683 -10.85 -0.90 -18.56
CA PRO A 683 -9.40 -0.78 -18.68
C PRO A 683 -9.02 0.33 -19.65
N GLU A 684 -7.97 1.06 -19.29
CA GLU A 684 -7.30 2.03 -20.15
C GLU A 684 -6.06 1.39 -20.79
N VAL A 685 -5.66 1.87 -21.97
CA VAL A 685 -4.50 1.35 -22.72
C VAL A 685 -3.34 2.32 -22.61
N TYR A 686 -2.18 1.81 -22.22
CA TYR A 686 -0.93 2.56 -22.13
C TYR A 686 0.17 1.91 -22.95
N VAL A 687 1.12 2.70 -23.44
CA VAL A 687 2.32 2.26 -24.17
C VAL A 687 3.59 2.65 -23.41
N TRP A 688 4.60 1.77 -23.43
CA TRP A 688 5.90 2.01 -22.80
C TRP A 688 6.76 3.01 -23.59
N LEU A 689 7.51 3.85 -22.88
CA LEU A 689 8.55 4.72 -23.40
C LEU A 689 9.90 4.19 -22.92
N GLU A 690 10.64 3.49 -23.78
CA GLU A 690 11.91 2.83 -23.42
C GLU A 690 12.98 3.85 -23.00
N ASP A 691 13.05 4.98 -23.72
CA ASP A 691 14.05 6.03 -23.50
C ASP A 691 13.82 6.80 -22.18
N GLU A 692 12.58 6.87 -21.69
CA GLU A 692 12.14 7.68 -20.52
C GLU A 692 11.63 6.83 -19.33
N LYS A 693 11.50 5.51 -19.53
CA LYS A 693 11.08 4.49 -18.54
C LYS A 693 9.76 4.78 -17.83
N TYR A 694 8.73 5.16 -18.60
CA TYR A 694 7.36 5.26 -18.10
C TYR A 694 6.30 4.81 -19.11
N TRP A 695 5.09 4.58 -18.60
CA TRP A 695 3.89 4.26 -19.38
C TRP A 695 3.09 5.52 -19.71
N THR A 696 2.61 5.69 -20.94
CA THR A 696 1.77 6.84 -21.34
C THR A 696 0.59 6.44 -22.23
N ASN A 697 -0.47 7.24 -22.22
CA ASN A 697 -1.62 7.11 -23.12
C ASN A 697 -1.59 8.12 -24.30
N LYS A 698 -0.67 9.11 -24.31
CA LYS A 698 -0.59 10.17 -25.33
C LYS A 698 -0.58 9.69 -26.78
N TYR A 699 0.08 8.55 -27.03
CA TYR A 699 0.22 7.96 -28.36
C TYR A 699 -0.95 7.02 -28.74
N ILE A 700 -1.98 6.93 -27.89
CA ILE A 700 -3.14 6.06 -28.02
C ILE A 700 -4.38 6.90 -28.32
N HIS A 701 -5.10 6.58 -29.40
CA HIS A 701 -6.29 7.32 -29.83
C HIS A 701 -7.47 6.39 -30.12
N TYR A 702 -8.69 6.90 -30.02
CA TYR A 702 -9.94 6.16 -30.30
C TYR A 702 -10.01 4.78 -29.63
N SER A 703 -9.68 4.73 -28.33
CA SER A 703 -9.82 3.51 -27.51
C SER A 703 -11.30 3.24 -27.23
N HIS A 704 -11.82 2.12 -27.72
CA HIS A 704 -13.18 1.67 -27.48
C HIS A 704 -13.18 0.28 -26.84
N PHE A 705 -13.85 0.15 -25.69
CA PHE A 705 -14.04 -1.10 -24.99
C PHE A 705 -15.48 -1.61 -25.16
N ASP A 706 -15.61 -2.79 -25.76
CA ASP A 706 -16.85 -3.56 -25.81
C ASP A 706 -16.92 -4.51 -24.60
N GLN A 707 -17.85 -4.22 -23.71
CA GLN A 707 -18.11 -4.98 -22.50
C GLN A 707 -18.71 -6.38 -22.77
N GLU A 708 -19.46 -6.56 -23.86
CA GLU A 708 -20.10 -7.84 -24.21
C GLU A 708 -19.08 -8.83 -24.78
N SER A 709 -18.33 -8.44 -25.83
CA SER A 709 -17.28 -9.31 -26.38
C SER A 709 -15.99 -9.29 -25.55
N GLN A 710 -15.88 -8.43 -24.54
CA GLN A 710 -14.70 -8.25 -23.68
C GLN A 710 -13.44 -7.89 -24.50
N ARG A 711 -13.61 -6.98 -25.47
CA ARG A 711 -12.62 -6.60 -26.48
C ARG A 711 -12.35 -5.10 -26.38
N ILE A 712 -11.09 -4.71 -26.50
CA ILE A 712 -10.68 -3.31 -26.63
C ILE A 712 -10.03 -3.12 -28.00
N GLU A 713 -10.51 -2.17 -28.80
CA GLU A 713 -9.89 -1.75 -30.06
C GLU A 713 -9.41 -0.30 -29.93
N PHE A 714 -8.18 -0.01 -30.34
CA PHE A 714 -7.55 1.31 -30.24
C PHE A 714 -6.62 1.58 -31.42
N ARG A 715 -6.23 2.85 -31.58
CA ARG A 715 -5.20 3.30 -32.52
C ARG A 715 -3.92 3.67 -31.79
N SER A 716 -2.77 3.42 -32.41
CA SER A 716 -1.45 3.83 -31.92
C SER A 716 -0.63 4.55 -32.98
N GLN A 717 0.06 5.62 -32.58
CA GLN A 717 1.05 6.33 -33.41
C GLN A 717 2.34 5.52 -33.62
N LYS A 718 2.67 4.58 -32.71
CA LYS A 718 3.93 3.83 -32.73
C LYS A 718 3.77 2.34 -32.42
N PHE A 719 4.83 1.57 -32.69
CA PHE A 719 5.03 0.22 -32.13
C PHE A 719 5.62 0.29 -30.71
N GLY A 720 5.56 -0.81 -29.97
CA GLY A 720 6.10 -0.89 -28.60
C GLY A 720 5.40 -1.94 -27.73
N LEU A 721 5.62 -1.82 -26.42
CA LEU A 721 4.95 -2.61 -25.39
C LEU A 721 3.66 -1.91 -24.97
N PHE A 722 2.53 -2.61 -24.99
CA PHE A 722 1.22 -2.09 -24.57
C PHE A 722 0.72 -2.84 -23.33
N ALA A 723 0.07 -2.13 -22.41
CA ALA A 723 -0.48 -2.67 -21.18
C ALA A 723 -1.91 -2.17 -20.94
N LEU A 724 -2.66 -2.91 -20.10
CA LEU A 724 -3.98 -2.52 -19.62
C LEU A 724 -3.88 -2.03 -18.17
N ALA A 725 -4.26 -0.78 -17.92
CA ALA A 725 -4.27 -0.18 -16.60
C ALA A 725 -5.69 -0.05 -16.04
N THR A 726 -5.81 -0.10 -14.71
CA THR A 726 -7.06 0.20 -13.98
C THR A 726 -6.74 0.99 -12.71
N PRO A 727 -7.62 1.89 -12.23
CA PRO A 727 -7.49 2.49 -10.91
C PRO A 727 -7.33 1.42 -9.83
N ARG A 728 -6.24 1.53 -9.05
CA ARG A 728 -5.73 0.49 -8.17
C ARG A 728 -6.67 0.21 -7.00
N TYR A 729 -7.13 1.27 -6.33
CA TYR A 729 -7.94 1.20 -5.13
C TYR A 729 -9.45 1.13 -5.39
N GLY A 730 -9.88 0.55 -6.52
CA GLY A 730 -11.31 0.44 -6.88
C GLY A 730 -12.18 -0.38 -5.91
N HIS A 731 -11.56 -1.02 -4.91
CA HIS A 731 -12.21 -1.74 -3.82
C HIS A 731 -12.51 -0.86 -2.60
N LEU A 732 -11.84 0.29 -2.46
CA LEU A 732 -11.90 1.19 -1.29
C LEU A 732 -12.86 2.37 -1.52
N PRO A 733 -13.46 2.95 -0.45
CA PRO A 733 -13.45 2.44 0.93
C PRO A 733 -14.25 1.14 1.09
N TYR A 734 -14.02 0.44 2.21
CA TYR A 734 -14.84 -0.69 2.64
C TYR A 734 -16.19 -0.18 3.17
N LYS A 735 -17.23 -1.02 3.09
CA LYS A 735 -18.59 -0.70 3.57
C LYS A 735 -18.87 -1.29 4.95
N CYS A 736 -18.35 -2.48 5.23
CA CYS A 736 -18.31 -3.10 6.56
C CYS A 736 -17.36 -4.31 6.56
N TRP A 737 -17.04 -4.80 7.76
CA TRP A 737 -16.23 -6.01 7.96
C TRP A 737 -16.62 -6.70 9.28
N GLU A 738 -16.39 -8.01 9.37
CA GLU A 738 -16.53 -8.85 10.59
C GLU A 738 -15.36 -9.84 10.67
N ILE A 739 -14.86 -10.08 11.88
CA ILE A 739 -13.78 -11.03 12.20
C ILE A 739 -14.29 -11.98 13.29
N LYS A 740 -14.43 -13.27 12.96
CA LYS A 740 -15.09 -14.29 13.79
C LYS A 740 -14.21 -15.54 13.97
N PRO A 741 -14.05 -16.11 15.19
CA PRO A 741 -13.42 -17.42 15.35
C PRO A 741 -14.37 -18.55 14.96
N GLU A 742 -13.79 -19.64 14.45
CA GLU A 742 -14.51 -20.86 14.07
C GLU A 742 -14.30 -22.01 15.07
N ILE A 743 -15.05 -23.10 14.89
CA ILE A 743 -15.10 -24.24 15.81
C ILE A 743 -13.75 -24.98 15.92
N ASP A 744 -12.90 -24.90 14.88
CA ASP A 744 -11.61 -25.57 14.79
C ASP A 744 -10.40 -24.69 15.20
N GLY A 745 -10.64 -23.45 15.63
CA GLY A 745 -9.59 -22.50 16.03
C GLY A 745 -9.05 -21.60 14.90
N SER A 746 -9.52 -21.78 13.67
CA SER A 746 -9.32 -20.81 12.60
C SER A 746 -10.11 -19.51 12.85
N VAL A 747 -9.73 -18.43 12.18
CA VAL A 747 -10.44 -17.14 12.20
C VAL A 747 -10.87 -16.77 10.80
N THR A 748 -12.16 -16.52 10.64
CA THR A 748 -12.78 -16.07 9.40
C THR A 748 -12.89 -14.55 9.39
N ILE A 749 -12.43 -13.91 8.32
CA ILE A 749 -12.48 -12.46 8.09
C ILE A 749 -13.39 -12.20 6.89
N SER A 750 -14.51 -11.52 7.10
CA SER A 750 -15.44 -11.12 6.05
C SER A 750 -15.30 -9.62 5.78
N ILE A 751 -15.01 -9.22 4.53
CA ILE A 751 -14.87 -7.82 4.10
C ILE A 751 -15.88 -7.53 2.98
N VAL A 752 -16.75 -6.53 3.19
CA VAL A 752 -17.58 -5.95 2.14
C VAL A 752 -16.86 -4.73 1.60
N ALA A 753 -16.21 -4.88 0.45
CA ALA A 753 -15.56 -3.80 -0.28
C ALA A 753 -16.61 -2.95 -1.04
N SER A 754 -16.17 -1.89 -1.72
CA SER A 754 -17.07 -1.05 -2.51
C SER A 754 -17.78 -1.79 -3.65
N VAL A 755 -17.14 -2.80 -4.26
CA VAL A 755 -17.74 -3.62 -5.34
C VAL A 755 -17.86 -5.11 -4.98
N LEU A 756 -16.85 -5.69 -4.32
CA LEU A 756 -16.79 -7.12 -4.02
C LEU A 756 -17.18 -7.44 -2.57
N ILE A 757 -17.59 -8.69 -2.33
CA ILE A 757 -17.58 -9.30 -0.99
C ILE A 757 -16.49 -10.37 -1.00
N LEU A 758 -15.63 -10.35 0.02
CA LEU A 758 -14.50 -11.26 0.18
C LEU A 758 -14.55 -11.91 1.55
N GLU A 759 -14.23 -13.20 1.62
CA GLU A 759 -14.01 -13.89 2.89
C GLU A 759 -12.67 -14.62 2.88
N PHE A 760 -11.94 -14.53 3.99
CA PHE A 760 -10.63 -15.15 4.20
C PHE A 760 -10.66 -16.01 5.45
N ILE A 761 -9.89 -17.09 5.47
CA ILE A 761 -9.72 -17.95 6.65
C ILE A 761 -8.23 -18.03 7.00
N VAL A 762 -7.89 -17.61 8.23
CA VAL A 762 -6.56 -17.73 8.83
C VAL A 762 -6.52 -18.99 9.69
N LYS A 763 -5.56 -19.88 9.42
CA LYS A 763 -5.40 -21.16 10.10
C LYS A 763 -3.94 -21.65 10.06
N ASP A 764 -3.46 -22.16 11.18
CA ASP A 764 -2.15 -22.82 11.35
C ASP A 764 -0.97 -22.03 10.75
N GLY A 765 -0.99 -20.69 10.88
CA GLY A 765 0.04 -19.79 10.32
C GLY A 765 -0.07 -19.53 8.80
N LEU A 766 -1.18 -19.94 8.17
CA LEU A 766 -1.49 -19.73 6.76
C LEU A 766 -2.84 -19.01 6.59
N ILE A 767 -3.09 -18.50 5.38
CA ILE A 767 -4.34 -17.83 5.01
C ILE A 767 -4.80 -18.27 3.62
N CYS A 768 -6.11 -18.40 3.43
CA CYS A 768 -6.73 -18.60 2.11
C CYS A 768 -7.93 -17.65 1.89
N LEU A 769 -8.31 -17.48 0.63
CA LEU A 769 -9.60 -16.87 0.23
C LEU A 769 -10.67 -17.98 0.22
N SER A 770 -11.71 -17.87 1.04
CA SER A 770 -12.83 -18.83 1.08
C SER A 770 -13.97 -18.43 0.14
N LEU A 771 -14.25 -17.12 -0.01
CA LEU A 771 -15.36 -16.61 -0.79
C LEU A 771 -14.98 -15.36 -1.58
N ILE A 772 -15.53 -15.24 -2.80
CA ILE A 772 -15.59 -14.01 -3.58
C ILE A 772 -16.97 -13.89 -4.25
N GLU A 773 -17.71 -12.84 -3.90
CA GLU A 773 -19.02 -12.51 -4.51
C GLU A 773 -18.98 -11.15 -5.23
N ASN A 774 -20.01 -10.89 -6.04
CA ASN A 774 -20.15 -9.71 -6.89
C ASN A 774 -19.02 -9.47 -7.91
N CYS A 775 -18.11 -10.44 -8.07
CA CYS A 775 -17.07 -10.40 -9.10
C CYS A 775 -17.67 -10.42 -10.52
N PRO A 776 -17.36 -9.42 -11.38
CA PRO A 776 -17.80 -9.41 -12.78
C PRO A 776 -17.38 -10.63 -13.61
N ARG A 777 -16.38 -11.39 -13.13
CA ARG A 777 -15.78 -12.53 -13.82
C ARG A 777 -15.55 -13.70 -12.85
N ARG A 778 -16.65 -14.23 -12.28
CA ARG A 778 -16.67 -15.26 -11.22
C ARG A 778 -15.60 -16.36 -11.32
N ASN A 779 -15.35 -16.89 -12.51
CA ASN A 779 -14.41 -18.00 -12.73
C ASN A 779 -12.93 -17.62 -12.54
N ALA A 780 -12.56 -16.34 -12.57
CA ALA A 780 -11.15 -15.89 -12.64
C ALA A 780 -10.30 -16.26 -11.41
N LEU A 781 -10.93 -16.45 -10.24
CA LEU A 781 -10.28 -16.86 -8.99
C LEU A 781 -10.83 -18.19 -8.43
N GLN A 782 -11.68 -18.88 -9.20
CA GLN A 782 -12.42 -20.04 -8.68
C GLN A 782 -11.51 -21.23 -8.35
N ASP A 783 -10.46 -21.44 -9.14
CA ASP A 783 -9.43 -22.47 -8.91
C ASP A 783 -8.41 -22.06 -7.81
N LYS A 784 -8.62 -20.91 -7.15
CA LYS A 784 -7.76 -20.33 -6.09
C LYS A 784 -8.46 -20.19 -4.74
N LEU A 785 -9.72 -20.62 -4.64
CA LEU A 785 -10.43 -20.69 -3.36
C LEU A 785 -9.90 -21.85 -2.51
N PHE A 786 -9.81 -21.63 -1.19
CA PHE A 786 -9.32 -22.58 -0.18
C PHE A 786 -7.84 -23.04 -0.34
N GLU A 787 -7.07 -22.41 -1.25
CA GLU A 787 -5.62 -22.65 -1.36
C GLU A 787 -4.86 -21.90 -0.25
N TYR A 788 -4.53 -22.59 0.85
CA TYR A 788 -3.76 -22.01 1.96
C TYR A 788 -2.33 -21.65 1.56
N LYS A 789 -1.92 -20.41 1.87
CA LYS A 789 -0.59 -19.86 1.57
C LYS A 789 -0.09 -18.97 2.71
N GLN A 790 1.21 -18.68 2.71
CA GLN A 790 1.75 -17.57 3.49
C GLN A 790 1.17 -16.23 2.98
N PHE A 791 0.95 -15.28 3.88
CA PHE A 791 0.16 -14.07 3.58
C PHE A 791 0.72 -13.24 2.42
N HIS A 792 2.03 -13.05 2.33
CA HIS A 792 2.64 -12.27 1.25
C HIS A 792 2.39 -12.90 -0.14
N MET A 793 2.33 -14.23 -0.24
CA MET A 793 1.96 -14.93 -1.48
C MET A 793 0.48 -14.77 -1.83
N LEU A 794 -0.42 -14.79 -0.84
CA LEU A 794 -1.84 -14.47 -1.07
C LEU A 794 -2.00 -13.01 -1.53
N LYS A 795 -1.30 -12.07 -0.90
CA LYS A 795 -1.27 -10.63 -1.25
C LYS A 795 -0.81 -10.41 -2.70
N LYS A 796 0.30 -11.06 -3.11
CA LYS A 796 0.81 -11.04 -4.50
C LYS A 796 -0.19 -11.66 -5.49
N MET A 797 -0.78 -12.82 -5.14
CA MET A 797 -1.78 -13.50 -5.97
C MET A 797 -3.01 -12.62 -6.23
N LEU A 798 -3.60 -12.04 -5.19
CA LEU A 798 -4.80 -11.20 -5.29
C LEU A 798 -4.55 -9.94 -6.14
N LYS A 799 -3.43 -9.23 -5.92
CA LYS A 799 -3.04 -8.07 -6.73
C LYS A 799 -2.94 -8.43 -8.21
N ASN A 800 -2.29 -9.54 -8.57
CA ASN A 800 -2.11 -9.99 -9.96
C ASN A 800 -3.44 -10.32 -10.68
N HIS A 801 -4.50 -10.67 -9.95
CA HIS A 801 -5.83 -10.93 -10.51
C HIS A 801 -6.75 -9.69 -10.51
N GLY A 802 -6.27 -8.53 -10.02
CA GLY A 802 -7.02 -7.27 -9.95
C GLY A 802 -7.75 -7.01 -8.62
N VAL A 803 -7.48 -7.82 -7.59
CA VAL A 803 -8.07 -7.69 -6.24
C VAL A 803 -7.04 -7.06 -5.29
N ASP A 804 -6.70 -5.78 -5.51
CA ASP A 804 -5.89 -5.03 -4.54
C ASP A 804 -6.77 -4.38 -3.46
N ILE A 805 -6.92 -5.08 -2.34
CA ILE A 805 -7.55 -4.58 -1.11
C ILE A 805 -6.50 -4.09 -0.08
N PHE A 806 -5.26 -3.84 -0.50
CA PHE A 806 -4.14 -3.59 0.42
C PHE A 806 -3.55 -2.19 0.24
N PRO A 807 -4.15 -1.15 0.87
CA PRO A 807 -3.64 0.21 0.80
C PRO A 807 -2.21 0.32 1.35
N GLU A 808 -1.36 1.02 0.60
CA GLU A 808 -0.07 1.53 1.08
C GLU A 808 -0.30 2.93 1.68
N ALA A 809 0.66 3.50 2.44
CA ALA A 809 0.37 4.69 3.26
C ALA A 809 -0.04 5.94 2.44
N ASP A 810 0.41 6.05 1.20
CA ASP A 810 0.03 7.10 0.24
C ASP A 810 -1.36 6.92 -0.39
N SER A 811 -2.11 5.85 -0.06
CA SER A 811 -3.41 5.57 -0.70
C SER A 811 -4.47 6.66 -0.46
N TYR A 812 -4.36 7.46 0.61
CA TYR A 812 -5.29 8.56 0.90
C TYR A 812 -5.24 9.70 -0.13
N PHE A 813 -4.18 9.80 -0.94
CA PHE A 813 -4.12 10.74 -2.07
C PHE A 813 -4.94 10.25 -3.28
N TYR A 814 -5.39 9.00 -3.26
CA TYR A 814 -6.03 8.31 -4.39
C TYR A 814 -7.40 7.70 -4.05
N VAL A 815 -7.84 7.79 -2.79
CA VAL A 815 -9.10 7.23 -2.28
C VAL A 815 -9.91 8.32 -1.58
N GLU A 816 -11.07 8.63 -2.16
CA GLU A 816 -12.04 9.57 -1.58
C GLU A 816 -12.72 8.96 -0.34
N GLY A 817 -12.94 9.77 0.70
CA GLY A 817 -13.71 9.40 1.89
C GLY A 817 -12.95 8.61 2.98
N GLY A 818 -11.69 8.25 2.78
CA GLY A 818 -10.86 7.66 3.84
C GLY A 818 -10.35 8.70 4.85
N LEU A 819 -10.27 8.32 6.13
CA LEU A 819 -9.67 9.13 7.20
C LEU A 819 -8.45 8.39 7.74
N GLU A 820 -7.23 8.87 7.45
CA GLU A 820 -6.03 8.27 8.02
C GLU A 820 -6.02 8.41 9.55
N LYS A 821 -6.11 7.26 10.24
CA LYS A 821 -5.94 7.18 11.68
C LYS A 821 -4.46 7.23 12.08
N HIS A 822 -4.19 7.51 13.35
CA HIS A 822 -2.83 7.58 13.90
C HIS A 822 -2.16 6.19 13.86
N TRP A 823 -1.22 6.01 12.94
CA TRP A 823 -0.71 4.69 12.54
C TRP A 823 -0.14 3.82 13.68
N PRO A 824 0.72 4.33 14.60
CA PRO A 824 1.16 3.55 15.76
C PRO A 824 0.04 3.06 16.67
N THR A 825 -1.10 3.76 16.71
CA THR A 825 -2.29 3.32 17.45
C THR A 825 -3.11 2.31 16.65
N GLU A 826 -3.21 2.47 15.33
CA GLU A 826 -3.87 1.52 14.42
C GLU A 826 -3.16 0.15 14.41
N LYS A 827 -1.83 0.15 14.24
CA LYS A 827 -0.94 -1.04 14.30
C LYS A 827 -1.07 -1.81 15.63
N HIS A 828 -1.02 -1.09 16.76
CA HIS A 828 -1.17 -1.69 18.10
C HIS A 828 -2.58 -2.25 18.32
N LEU A 829 -3.62 -1.54 17.87
CA LEU A 829 -5.00 -2.01 17.95
C LEU A 829 -5.19 -3.33 17.17
N TYR A 830 -4.62 -3.45 15.97
CA TYR A 830 -4.69 -4.70 15.20
C TYR A 830 -3.99 -5.87 15.89
N THR A 831 -2.81 -5.66 16.47
CA THR A 831 -2.11 -6.71 17.22
C THR A 831 -2.96 -7.20 18.41
N ASN A 832 -3.57 -6.26 19.14
CA ASN A 832 -4.46 -6.58 20.26
C ASN A 832 -5.76 -7.26 19.82
N MET A 833 -6.35 -6.86 18.68
CA MET A 833 -7.51 -7.54 18.09
C MET A 833 -7.15 -8.97 17.69
N ALA A 834 -6.03 -9.15 16.96
CA ALA A 834 -5.57 -10.45 16.50
C ALA A 834 -5.32 -11.45 17.64
N ALA A 835 -4.73 -10.98 18.75
CA ALA A 835 -4.55 -11.76 19.98
C ALA A 835 -5.88 -12.22 20.60
N LEU A 836 -6.97 -11.48 20.42
CA LEU A 836 -8.29 -11.76 20.99
C LEU A 836 -9.23 -12.52 20.04
N CYS A 837 -8.97 -12.50 18.73
CA CYS A 837 -9.85 -13.07 17.71
C CYS A 837 -10.16 -14.56 17.89
N GLY A 838 -9.32 -15.34 18.57
CA GLY A 838 -9.62 -16.73 18.94
C GLY A 838 -10.79 -16.91 19.94
N SER A 839 -11.30 -15.82 20.52
CA SER A 839 -12.39 -15.83 21.51
C SER A 839 -13.37 -14.64 21.41
N PHE A 840 -13.06 -13.65 20.57
CA PHE A 840 -13.85 -12.44 20.38
C PHE A 840 -14.21 -12.24 18.91
N ASN A 841 -15.43 -11.79 18.69
CA ASN A 841 -15.92 -11.41 17.37
C ASN A 841 -15.96 -9.89 17.28
N PHE A 842 -15.22 -9.33 16.32
CA PHE A 842 -15.12 -7.90 16.07
C PHE A 842 -15.86 -7.53 14.78
N ALA A 843 -16.48 -6.36 14.74
CA ALA A 843 -17.14 -5.84 13.54
C ALA A 843 -17.02 -4.32 13.44
N TRP A 844 -17.14 -3.83 12.21
CA TRP A 844 -17.26 -2.41 11.86
C TRP A 844 -18.32 -1.66 12.69
N SER A 845 -18.13 -0.35 12.89
CA SER A 845 -19.10 0.56 13.50
C SER A 845 -19.22 1.85 12.71
N LYS A 846 -20.47 2.29 12.46
CA LYS A 846 -20.84 3.53 11.78
C LYS A 846 -20.19 4.77 12.38
N TRP A 847 -19.83 4.71 13.66
CA TRP A 847 -19.27 5.83 14.39
C TRP A 847 -17.79 6.09 14.12
N ASN A 848 -17.04 5.09 13.62
CA ASN A 848 -15.58 5.17 13.50
C ASN A 848 -15.09 6.29 12.57
N ALA A 849 -15.74 6.47 11.43
CA ALA A 849 -15.40 7.50 10.44
C ALA A 849 -15.63 8.93 10.98
N ALA A 850 -16.57 9.12 11.90
CA ALA A 850 -16.85 10.40 12.55
C ALA A 850 -15.92 10.71 13.75
N GLN A 851 -15.08 9.77 14.17
CA GLN A 851 -14.12 9.97 15.27
C GLN A 851 -12.76 10.48 14.77
N SER A 852 -12.08 11.25 15.64
CA SER A 852 -10.73 11.79 15.38
C SER A 852 -9.72 10.74 14.88
N ARG A 853 -8.60 11.21 14.29
CA ARG A 853 -7.48 10.34 13.86
C ARG A 853 -6.97 9.42 14.98
N LYS A 854 -7.05 9.86 16.24
CA LYS A 854 -6.59 9.13 17.44
C LYS A 854 -7.67 8.31 18.14
N SER A 855 -8.90 8.29 17.63
CA SER A 855 -10.04 7.58 18.22
C SER A 855 -10.60 6.53 17.25
N PHE A 856 -10.74 5.31 17.76
CA PHE A 856 -11.06 4.09 17.01
C PHE A 856 -12.28 3.43 17.66
N VAL A 857 -13.37 3.21 16.92
CA VAL A 857 -14.60 2.62 17.46
C VAL A 857 -14.93 1.33 16.75
N VAL A 858 -15.12 0.26 17.52
CA VAL A 858 -15.33 -1.11 17.02
C VAL A 858 -16.47 -1.78 17.80
N GLN A 859 -17.34 -2.53 17.12
CA GLN A 859 -18.28 -3.43 17.78
C GLN A 859 -17.55 -4.71 18.19
N MET A 860 -17.62 -5.11 19.46
CA MET A 860 -17.04 -6.39 19.91
C MET A 860 -17.93 -7.18 20.85
N ARG A 861 -17.78 -8.51 20.84
CA ARG A 861 -18.45 -9.46 21.74
C ARG A 861 -17.56 -10.66 22.03
N GLU A 862 -17.70 -11.26 23.22
CA GLU A 862 -17.27 -12.64 23.42
C GLU A 862 -18.05 -13.54 22.44
N TYR A 863 -17.33 -14.43 21.75
CA TYR A 863 -17.92 -15.34 20.79
C TYR A 863 -17.48 -16.76 21.08
N ALA A 864 -18.45 -17.66 21.25
CA ALA A 864 -18.20 -19.06 21.54
C ALA A 864 -18.74 -19.89 20.37
N PRO A 865 -17.91 -20.36 19.41
CA PRO A 865 -18.39 -20.99 18.17
C PRO A 865 -19.29 -22.22 18.39
N LYS A 866 -19.15 -22.88 19.55
CA LYS A 866 -19.93 -24.05 19.97
C LYS A 866 -21.32 -23.70 20.55
N LYS A 867 -21.68 -22.43 20.72
CA LYS A 867 -22.98 -21.97 21.26
C LYS A 867 -23.89 -21.44 20.14
N ARG A 868 -25.19 -21.82 20.17
CA ARG A 868 -26.21 -21.31 19.24
C ARG A 868 -26.71 -19.89 19.56
N LYS A 869 -26.52 -19.41 20.79
CA LYS A 869 -26.81 -18.03 21.20
C LYS A 869 -25.50 -17.39 21.65
N GLN A 870 -25.13 -16.29 21.01
CA GLN A 870 -23.97 -15.46 21.36
C GLN A 870 -24.42 -14.29 22.25
N LYS A 871 -23.46 -13.55 22.81
CA LYS A 871 -23.74 -12.24 23.42
C LYS A 871 -24.09 -11.21 22.33
N SER A 872 -24.80 -10.15 22.72
CA SER A 872 -24.90 -8.93 21.91
C SER A 872 -23.52 -8.30 21.71
N PHE A 873 -23.38 -7.50 20.66
CA PHE A 873 -22.23 -6.60 20.54
C PHE A 873 -22.27 -5.52 21.63
N THR A 874 -21.11 -4.95 21.91
CA THR A 874 -20.94 -3.74 22.73
C THR A 874 -19.90 -2.86 22.04
N LEU A 875 -20.10 -1.55 22.04
CA LEU A 875 -19.14 -0.62 21.45
C LEU A 875 -17.92 -0.48 22.36
N MET A 876 -16.73 -0.58 21.75
CA MET A 876 -15.45 -0.34 22.38
C MET A 876 -14.76 0.80 21.64
N MET A 877 -14.30 1.80 22.40
CA MET A 877 -13.47 2.88 21.90
C MET A 877 -12.03 2.66 22.37
N ALA A 878 -11.13 2.43 21.43
CA ALA A 878 -9.70 2.55 21.65
C ALA A 878 -9.22 3.94 21.24
N SER A 879 -8.20 4.44 21.91
CA SER A 879 -7.52 5.69 21.58
C SER A 879 -6.03 5.56 21.91
N SER A 880 -5.20 6.54 21.53
CA SER A 880 -3.81 6.54 22.02
C SER A 880 -3.73 6.60 23.55
N LEU A 881 -4.72 7.25 24.21
CA LEU A 881 -4.73 7.51 25.65
C LEU A 881 -5.25 6.32 26.49
N LYS A 882 -6.31 5.65 26.04
CA LYS A 882 -7.00 4.56 26.76
C LYS A 882 -7.93 3.74 25.85
N ALA A 883 -8.30 2.54 26.29
CA ALA A 883 -9.39 1.74 25.73
C ALA A 883 -10.53 1.55 26.75
N VAL A 884 -11.78 1.71 26.30
CA VAL A 884 -12.99 1.63 27.15
C VAL A 884 -14.16 1.00 26.40
N TYR A 885 -15.06 0.34 27.12
CA TYR A 885 -16.42 0.07 26.61
C TYR A 885 -17.26 1.34 26.74
N LEU A 886 -18.05 1.67 25.72
CA LEU A 886 -18.97 2.81 25.73
C LEU A 886 -20.32 2.44 26.36
N LYS A 887 -21.05 3.46 26.83
CA LYS A 887 -22.47 3.32 27.24
C LYS A 887 -23.44 3.21 26.05
N CYS A 888 -23.09 3.77 24.90
CA CYS A 888 -23.94 3.74 23.69
C CYS A 888 -23.87 2.39 22.96
N ALA A 889 -24.87 2.14 22.11
CA ALA A 889 -24.96 0.98 21.23
C ALA A 889 -25.05 1.43 19.75
N GLU A 890 -24.80 0.50 18.81
CA GLU A 890 -24.74 0.80 17.37
C GLU A 890 -26.06 1.33 16.80
N ASP A 891 -27.19 1.00 17.42
CA ASP A 891 -28.55 1.44 17.08
C ASP A 891 -28.94 2.81 17.66
N THR A 892 -28.12 3.42 18.52
CA THR A 892 -28.39 4.76 19.07
C THR A 892 -28.36 5.88 18.01
N GLU A 893 -29.16 6.93 18.23
CA GLU A 893 -29.26 8.10 17.35
C GLU A 893 -28.06 9.06 17.49
N GLU A 894 -27.52 9.21 18.71
CA GLU A 894 -26.38 10.07 19.04
C GLU A 894 -25.22 9.28 19.66
N PHE A 895 -23.99 9.64 19.29
CA PHE A 895 -22.78 9.01 19.85
C PHE A 895 -22.42 9.59 21.22
N SER A 896 -22.33 8.73 22.24
CA SER A 896 -21.80 9.11 23.56
C SER A 896 -20.41 8.51 23.80
N PRO A 897 -19.36 9.33 24.01
CA PRO A 897 -18.03 8.86 24.38
C PRO A 897 -17.91 8.46 25.86
N GLU A 898 -19.02 8.43 26.62
CA GLU A 898 -18.99 8.03 28.04
C GLU A 898 -18.59 6.56 28.22
N PRO A 899 -17.60 6.26 29.08
CA PRO A 899 -17.25 4.90 29.41
C PRO A 899 -18.31 4.24 30.31
N MET A 900 -18.44 2.92 30.20
CA MET A 900 -19.25 2.10 31.09
C MET A 900 -18.70 2.14 32.54
N GLU A 901 -19.59 2.30 33.51
CA GLU A 901 -19.24 2.49 34.91
C GLU A 901 -18.66 1.22 35.57
N GLY A 902 -17.75 1.41 36.53
CA GLY A 902 -17.08 0.32 37.26
C GLY A 902 -15.86 -0.31 36.56
N ILE A 903 -15.56 0.08 35.32
CA ILE A 903 -14.37 -0.39 34.59
C ILE A 903 -13.11 0.40 35.01
N LYS A 904 -11.99 -0.30 35.21
CA LYS A 904 -10.70 0.30 35.59
C LYS A 904 -9.97 0.93 34.40
N PHE A 905 -9.10 1.90 34.67
CA PHE A 905 -8.22 2.47 33.65
C PHE A 905 -7.44 1.38 32.92
N SER A 906 -7.53 1.42 31.59
CA SER A 906 -6.93 0.47 30.67
C SER A 906 -6.30 1.24 29.51
N ALA A 907 -4.98 1.16 29.34
CA ALA A 907 -4.24 1.89 28.31
C ALA A 907 -4.61 1.43 26.89
N ASP A 908 -4.80 0.12 26.72
CA ASP A 908 -5.13 -0.51 25.46
C ASP A 908 -6.15 -1.65 25.62
N LEU A 909 -6.55 -2.22 24.49
CA LEU A 909 -7.54 -3.30 24.43
C LEU A 909 -7.07 -4.56 25.18
N TYR A 910 -5.78 -4.91 25.14
CA TYR A 910 -5.25 -6.09 25.82
C TYR A 910 -5.35 -5.98 27.34
N ASN A 911 -4.99 -4.81 27.89
CA ASN A 911 -5.14 -4.52 29.32
C ASN A 911 -6.62 -4.39 29.72
N LEU A 912 -7.48 -3.83 28.87
CA LEU A 912 -8.92 -3.80 29.07
C LEU A 912 -9.48 -5.22 29.25
N MET A 913 -9.14 -6.15 28.35
CA MET A 913 -9.59 -7.55 28.46
C MET A 913 -8.97 -8.26 29.68
N LYS A 914 -7.70 -8.00 30.02
CA LYS A 914 -7.08 -8.46 31.28
C LYS A 914 -7.74 -7.86 32.54
N SER A 915 -8.56 -6.82 32.43
CA SER A 915 -9.40 -6.34 33.54
C SER A 915 -10.78 -7.04 33.58
N THR A 916 -11.50 -7.12 32.46
CA THR A 916 -12.92 -7.53 32.41
C THR A 916 -13.17 -9.02 32.26
N VAL A 917 -12.24 -9.77 31.64
CA VAL A 917 -12.51 -11.15 31.19
C VAL A 917 -12.35 -12.18 32.31
N SER A 918 -13.20 -13.22 32.32
CA SER A 918 -13.11 -14.35 33.27
C SER A 918 -11.84 -15.20 33.08
N MET A 919 -11.32 -15.80 34.15
CA MET A 919 -10.06 -16.57 34.13
C MET A 919 -10.02 -17.64 33.02
N PHE A 920 -11.07 -18.46 32.86
CA PHE A 920 -11.15 -19.48 31.81
C PHE A 920 -10.88 -18.92 30.41
N LEU A 921 -11.45 -17.76 30.10
CA LEU A 921 -11.30 -17.14 28.78
C LEU A 921 -9.94 -16.43 28.64
N ARG A 922 -9.28 -16.01 29.73
CA ARG A 922 -7.88 -15.55 29.70
C ARG A 922 -6.93 -16.66 29.28
N ASN A 923 -7.02 -17.84 29.91
CA ASN A 923 -6.26 -19.01 29.50
C ASN A 923 -6.50 -19.34 28.01
N THR A 924 -7.76 -19.27 27.55
CA THR A 924 -8.11 -19.52 26.14
C THR A 924 -7.49 -18.50 25.16
N ILE A 925 -7.20 -17.27 25.61
CA ILE A 925 -6.48 -16.24 24.84
C ILE A 925 -4.96 -16.51 24.88
N GLU A 926 -4.42 -16.86 26.05
CA GLU A 926 -2.99 -17.12 26.25
C GLU A 926 -2.53 -18.44 25.58
N ASP A 927 -3.43 -19.42 25.42
CA ASP A 927 -3.24 -20.67 24.66
C ASP A 927 -3.42 -20.48 23.13
N TYR A 928 -3.75 -19.27 22.62
CA TYR A 928 -4.03 -19.06 21.20
C TYR A 928 -2.75 -19.03 20.33
N SER A 929 -2.85 -19.53 19.09
CA SER A 929 -1.69 -19.73 18.21
C SER A 929 -1.01 -18.42 17.83
N LYS A 930 0.22 -18.19 18.35
CA LYS A 930 1.07 -17.03 18.02
C LYS A 930 1.28 -16.85 16.51
N MET A 931 1.32 -17.93 15.74
CA MET A 931 1.41 -17.88 14.27
C MET A 931 0.14 -17.29 13.62
N ASN A 932 -1.05 -17.64 14.13
CA ASN A 932 -2.31 -17.04 13.67
C ASN A 932 -2.40 -15.56 14.07
N ILE A 933 -1.96 -15.20 15.29
CA ILE A 933 -1.91 -13.81 15.75
C ILE A 933 -1.05 -12.97 14.81
N HIS A 934 0.14 -13.44 14.44
CA HIS A 934 1.01 -12.71 13.52
C HIS A 934 0.39 -12.54 12.12
N VAL A 935 -0.06 -13.63 11.48
CA VAL A 935 -0.67 -13.56 10.14
C VAL A 935 -1.92 -12.69 10.09
N LEU A 936 -2.75 -12.73 11.15
CA LEU A 936 -3.92 -11.88 11.27
C LEU A 936 -3.54 -10.42 11.52
N THR A 937 -2.49 -10.14 12.29
CA THR A 937 -1.94 -8.79 12.46
C THR A 937 -1.45 -8.24 11.12
N ASP A 938 -0.62 -8.98 10.39
CA ASP A 938 -0.10 -8.61 9.07
C ASP A 938 -1.19 -8.33 8.03
N PHE A 939 -2.26 -9.14 8.05
CA PHE A 939 -3.43 -8.94 7.20
C PHE A 939 -4.18 -7.65 7.55
N LEU A 940 -4.44 -7.40 8.84
CA LEU A 940 -5.16 -6.20 9.30
C LEU A 940 -4.34 -4.92 9.07
N VAL A 941 -3.04 -4.95 9.40
CA VAL A 941 -2.06 -3.90 9.12
C VAL A 941 -1.98 -3.61 7.62
N SER A 942 -2.03 -4.63 6.77
CA SER A 942 -2.01 -4.47 5.30
C SER A 942 -3.32 -4.01 4.68
N THR A 943 -4.46 -4.11 5.38
CA THR A 943 -5.78 -3.69 4.89
C THR A 943 -6.21 -2.34 5.46
N ARG A 944 -5.66 -1.91 6.61
CA ARG A 944 -6.01 -0.65 7.29
C ARG A 944 -7.53 -0.43 7.44
N LEU A 945 -8.22 -1.51 7.82
CA LEU A 945 -9.68 -1.59 8.06
C LEU A 945 -10.28 -0.50 8.97
N MET A 946 -9.48 0.29 9.70
CA MET A 946 -9.95 1.34 10.61
C MET A 946 -9.84 2.76 10.02
N SER A 947 -9.11 2.92 8.92
CA SER A 947 -8.92 4.20 8.21
C SER A 947 -9.69 4.28 6.88
N PHE A 948 -10.06 3.13 6.31
CA PHE A 948 -10.78 3.04 5.02
C PHE A 948 -12.20 2.45 5.18
N CYS A 949 -12.89 2.73 6.29
CA CYS A 949 -14.24 2.23 6.59
C CYS A 949 -15.14 3.23 7.33
#